data_AF-A0A9W8EXV9-F1
#
_entry.id   AF-A0A9W8EXV9-F1
#
_cell.length_a   1.000
_cell.length_b   1.000
_cell.length_c   1.000
_cell.angle_alpha   90.00
_cell.angle_beta   90.00
_cell.angle_gamma   90.00
#
_symmetry.space_group_name_H-M   'P 1'
#
loop_
_entity.id
_entity.type
_entity.pdbx_description
1 polymer ?
#
loop_
_entity_poly.entity_id
_entity_poly.type
_entity_poly.pdbx_seq_one_letter_code
_entity_poly.pdbx_strand_id
1 'polypeptide(L)'
;MDSKEINALVAENGLRVGLDSVKGKRTVAVREFKRGDTILSIRPLYEFPARGNKESTESRCAHCFARLPKRRPRCSQCRQTQYCSINCQTTHWTSRHYFECMKMDERAVDAACMELKPEFRPSLRMCVGVMRTMSFQTVPAWLRVQREAWHMLVTHRDKHPQFVLTQYEEIARVINTHRSDIGLDSTSDAIDVLCRSGCNNFAAYEPNGPRMSGYLCSPLVSLLLNHSCLPNAAFVYMGGMQIVRALDDIQIGDEITLAYMDGLQPRDVRQKQLSAVYFFDCTCDKCCGESARAQVDVLMSRALGVDGQMPEYLPTDYVQPPAIEPWVLRVIDILLAHCQDGGTRYGFDQGLLDCVGSLPPRNFSFAAYTHWLECQDDCLEQLGLSLDRVKRLARCAQNILRVSAEPSVSAEGDLSVESQENMQQQAHRQSLENPEQFWMKHALELVDWTKQPTTATSKPNTSELHKTLWFPDGKLNVCYNAVDRHIEERGDQVAVIYDSPVTDTIRTYTYRELLEEVKGVAGMLQRHSIVKGDTVVLYMAMVPQTLFAMLACARLGAVHSVVFGGFAPAELAKRIEDCRPKVVLTNTCGIENKSKIVAYKPLLDRAYELAGYRPPSTIVLQREQLREPLDVARNEYDWDSELAAAQGADVECEPVDSNHPLYMLYTSGTTGMPKGVLRPSGPHAVALLYAQRYMYGLLPGETMFTFSDFGWTLGHSYAAYGPLLNGSRTVLFEGKPVGTPDAGQLYRVFSQHKVRVFLCAPTVVVVLRRADPEALFRTKYDLTHMRGLFVAGERCTREIHSWWISTITGRAPSPDDTTVSCDKDIRGVISDNWWQTESGSPMTGICIGYSNNGSDVAQIKFGSAGMMLPGCNLRVIKAKEDLDEGDGIDISPEFVGRGQVGNIVAKLPLPPGFITTLWKDDERFFSAYFQRYPGYYDTGDTGMIDAEGYVHILSRTDDVIKVAAHRLSTSSIEEVIFTHSEIAECCVVSRPCDLKGRVPMVFAALRSTLPTMPEQQIKEELVQLARSRVGPIVSLYADNIVFVDRLPKTRSGKILRKMMRMMIDAVYENSAQGIVSVPETCPIGTPATIEDLSVKNEIWKTIVRECL
;
A
#
# COMPACT_ATOMS: atom_id res chain seq x y z
N MET A 1 24.93 27.20 -9.89
CA MET A 1 26.23 26.68 -10.33
C MET A 1 26.03 25.27 -10.81
N ASP A 2 26.58 24.95 -11.98
CA ASP A 2 26.61 23.57 -12.46
C ASP A 2 27.73 22.76 -11.78
N SER A 3 27.76 21.45 -12.01
CA SER A 3 28.74 20.54 -11.41
C SER A 3 30.20 20.83 -11.84
N LYS A 4 30.43 21.51 -12.98
CA LYS A 4 31.77 21.84 -13.48
C LYS A 4 32.34 23.07 -12.78
N GLU A 5 31.52 24.10 -12.55
CA GLU A 5 31.91 25.31 -11.81
C GLU A 5 32.29 24.99 -10.35
N ILE A 6 31.56 24.07 -9.71
CA ILE A 6 31.83 23.65 -8.33
C ILE A 6 33.14 22.86 -8.26
N ASN A 7 33.40 21.96 -9.20
CA ASN A 7 34.64 21.21 -9.25
C ASN A 7 35.86 22.12 -9.51
N ALA A 8 35.71 23.17 -10.33
CA ALA A 8 36.76 24.16 -10.57
C ALA A 8 37.07 24.98 -9.30
N LEU A 9 36.04 25.47 -8.60
CA LEU A 9 36.20 26.24 -7.36
C LEU A 9 36.87 25.42 -6.24
N VAL A 10 36.54 24.13 -6.13
CA VAL A 10 37.15 23.20 -5.17
C VAL A 10 38.62 22.93 -5.54
N ALA A 11 38.92 22.72 -6.82
CA ALA A 11 40.29 22.55 -7.31
C ALA A 11 41.18 23.77 -7.04
N GLU A 12 40.67 24.99 -7.24
CA GLU A 12 41.40 26.24 -7.02
C GLU A 12 41.85 26.44 -5.55
N ASN A 13 41.13 25.86 -4.60
CA ASN A 13 41.44 25.99 -3.17
C ASN A 13 42.38 24.88 -2.64
N GLY A 14 42.90 24.02 -3.52
CA GLY A 14 43.79 22.93 -3.16
C GLY A 14 43.07 21.69 -2.65
N LEU A 15 41.86 21.43 -3.18
CA LEU A 15 41.04 20.26 -2.86
C LEU A 15 40.64 19.51 -4.14
N ARG A 16 40.35 18.21 -4.06
CA ARG A 16 39.75 17.44 -5.17
C ARG A 16 38.62 16.56 -4.70
N VAL A 17 37.62 16.36 -5.55
CA VAL A 17 36.55 15.39 -5.29
C VAL A 17 36.99 14.03 -5.83
N GLY A 18 37.25 13.08 -4.93
CA GLY A 18 37.58 11.68 -5.26
C GLY A 18 36.38 10.77 -5.05
N LEU A 19 36.24 9.74 -5.90
CA LEU A 19 35.28 8.65 -5.69
C LEU A 19 35.95 7.55 -4.87
N ASP A 20 35.41 7.26 -3.70
CA ASP A 20 35.74 6.09 -2.89
C ASP A 20 34.74 4.97 -3.20
N SER A 21 35.23 3.76 -3.47
CA SER A 21 34.41 2.61 -3.87
C SER A 21 33.47 2.10 -2.78
N VAL A 22 33.70 2.50 -1.52
CA VAL A 22 32.90 2.11 -0.35
C VAL A 22 32.12 3.29 0.21
N LYS A 23 32.64 4.52 0.07
CA LYS A 23 32.17 5.71 0.83
C LYS A 23 31.58 6.85 -0.01
N GLY A 24 31.49 6.69 -1.33
CA GLY A 24 30.97 7.74 -2.22
C GLY A 24 31.98 8.85 -2.52
N LYS A 25 31.51 10.08 -2.81
CA LYS A 25 32.37 11.22 -3.16
C LYS A 25 32.95 11.85 -1.88
N ARG A 26 34.29 11.90 -1.76
CA ARG A 26 35.01 12.58 -0.68
C ARG A 26 35.85 13.75 -1.19
N THR A 27 36.00 14.79 -0.37
CA THR A 27 36.93 15.89 -0.67
C THR A 27 38.29 15.61 -0.05
N VAL A 28 39.31 15.56 -0.90
CA VAL A 28 40.67 15.20 -0.52
C VAL A 28 41.58 16.41 -0.69
N ALA A 29 42.41 16.69 0.32
CA ALA A 29 43.46 17.70 0.26
C ALA A 29 44.45 17.35 -0.85
N VAL A 30 44.72 18.29 -1.76
CA VAL A 30 45.80 18.14 -2.77
C VAL A 30 47.03 18.99 -2.44
N ARG A 31 46.99 19.70 -1.31
CA ARG A 31 48.12 20.41 -0.69
C ARG A 31 48.05 20.27 0.84
N GLU A 32 49.15 20.53 1.52
CA GLU A 32 49.16 20.59 2.99
C GLU A 32 48.47 21.87 3.49
N PHE A 33 47.74 21.76 4.60
CA PHE A 33 47.17 22.88 5.35
C PHE A 33 47.67 22.80 6.80
N LYS A 34 48.12 23.90 7.37
CA LYS A 34 48.47 24.00 8.79
C LYS A 34 47.25 24.36 9.63
N ARG A 35 47.26 23.98 10.90
CA ARG A 35 46.23 24.41 11.86
C ARG A 35 46.00 25.93 11.77
N GLY A 36 44.75 26.33 11.52
CA GLY A 36 44.34 27.72 11.36
C GLY A 36 44.32 28.23 9.92
N ASP A 37 44.87 27.50 8.95
CA ASP A 37 44.84 27.86 7.54
C ASP A 37 43.42 27.92 7.00
N THR A 38 43.20 28.82 6.03
CA THR A 38 41.94 28.87 5.28
C THR A 38 41.97 27.79 4.18
N ILE A 39 41.09 26.81 4.32
CA ILE A 39 40.91 25.71 3.37
C ILE A 39 40.03 26.14 2.20
N LEU A 40 38.94 26.88 2.48
CA LEU A 40 37.98 27.32 1.47
C LEU A 40 37.38 28.66 1.89
N SER A 41 37.26 29.61 0.96
CA SER A 41 36.61 30.90 1.22
C SER A 41 35.61 31.20 0.13
N ILE A 42 34.34 31.33 0.51
CA ILE A 42 33.24 31.55 -0.45
C ILE A 42 32.52 32.84 -0.07
N ARG A 43 32.33 33.72 -1.07
CA ARG A 43 31.38 34.83 -0.95
C ARG A 43 29.95 34.29 -1.06
N PRO A 44 29.01 34.73 -0.20
CA PRO A 44 27.61 34.39 -0.37
C PRO A 44 27.15 34.72 -1.80
N LEU A 45 26.51 33.78 -2.50
CA LEU A 45 26.09 33.95 -3.89
C LEU A 45 24.91 34.92 -4.08
N TYR A 46 24.38 35.50 -3.01
CA TYR A 46 23.27 36.43 -3.05
C TYR A 46 23.43 37.53 -2.00
N GLU A 47 23.62 38.77 -2.46
CA GLU A 47 23.35 39.97 -1.66
C GLU A 47 21.85 40.29 -1.72
N PHE A 48 21.16 40.30 -0.58
CA PHE A 48 19.82 40.91 -0.48
C PHE A 48 19.96 42.35 0.00
N PRO A 49 19.26 43.32 -0.64
CA PRO A 49 19.31 44.71 -0.22
C PRO A 49 18.63 44.89 1.13
N ALA A 50 19.34 45.54 2.05
CA ALA A 50 18.81 45.99 3.33
C ALA A 50 17.55 46.83 3.13
N ARG A 51 16.57 46.69 4.04
CA ARG A 51 15.37 47.54 4.12
C ARG A 51 15.79 49.00 4.18
N GLY A 52 15.71 49.70 3.05
CA GLY A 52 16.12 51.10 3.00
C GLY A 52 16.10 51.78 1.64
N ASN A 53 15.52 51.21 0.58
CA ASN A 53 15.27 51.98 -0.65
C ASN A 53 13.91 51.62 -1.26
N LYS A 54 13.11 52.67 -1.51
CA LYS A 54 11.72 52.63 -1.99
C LYS A 54 11.59 52.30 -3.50
N GLU A 55 12.60 51.72 -4.13
CA GLU A 55 12.65 51.58 -5.60
C GLU A 55 13.04 50.18 -6.11
N SER A 56 12.69 49.10 -5.40
CA SER A 56 12.69 47.76 -6.00
C SER A 56 11.25 47.31 -6.31
N THR A 57 10.89 47.34 -7.60
CA THR A 57 9.55 47.08 -8.13
C THR A 57 9.16 45.59 -8.21
N GLU A 58 9.80 44.72 -7.44
CA GLU A 58 9.49 43.27 -7.44
C GLU A 58 9.31 42.73 -6.03
N SER A 59 8.12 42.98 -5.45
CA SER A 59 7.71 42.28 -4.24
C SER A 59 7.53 40.79 -4.56
N ARG A 60 8.18 39.89 -3.82
CA ARG A 60 8.06 38.42 -3.97
C ARG A 60 7.34 37.81 -2.77
N CYS A 61 6.68 36.68 -3.01
CA CYS A 61 5.94 35.95 -1.99
C CYS A 61 6.89 35.42 -0.92
N ALA A 62 6.58 35.65 0.36
CA ALA A 62 7.41 35.16 1.47
C ALA A 62 7.40 33.63 1.60
N HIS A 63 6.46 32.94 0.94
CA HIS A 63 6.33 31.49 0.99
C HIS A 63 7.05 30.79 -0.17
N CYS A 64 6.86 31.23 -1.41
CA CYS A 64 7.41 30.54 -2.59
C CYS A 64 8.36 31.40 -3.43
N PHE A 65 8.65 32.64 -2.99
CA PHE A 65 9.49 33.60 -3.69
C PHE A 65 9.07 33.95 -5.14
N ALA A 66 7.87 33.53 -5.56
CA ALA A 66 7.25 33.96 -6.81
C ALA A 66 6.92 35.46 -6.77
N ARG A 67 6.98 36.13 -7.91
CA ARG A 67 6.66 37.55 -8.04
C ARG A 67 5.20 37.81 -7.63
N LEU A 68 4.97 38.75 -6.73
CA LEU A 68 3.64 39.07 -6.24
C LEU A 68 2.84 39.82 -7.33
N PRO A 69 1.59 39.42 -7.60
CA PRO A 69 0.73 40.13 -8.55
C PRO A 69 0.34 41.53 -8.03
N LYS A 70 -0.06 42.44 -8.94
CA LYS A 70 -0.45 43.84 -8.60
C LYS A 70 -1.60 43.91 -7.59
N ARG A 71 -2.58 42.98 -7.64
CA ARG A 71 -3.61 42.79 -6.61
C ARG A 71 -3.22 41.65 -5.70
N ARG A 72 -3.04 41.97 -4.40
CA ARG A 72 -2.43 41.08 -3.42
C ARG A 72 -3.50 40.51 -2.48
N PRO A 73 -3.71 39.19 -2.40
CA PRO A 73 -4.44 38.59 -1.30
C PRO A 73 -3.66 38.83 0.00
N ARG A 74 -4.33 39.44 0.98
CA ARG A 74 -3.81 39.67 2.33
C ARG A 74 -4.40 38.62 3.27
N CYS A 75 -3.66 38.26 4.31
CA CYS A 75 -4.20 37.41 5.37
C CYS A 75 -5.54 38.00 5.89
N SER A 76 -6.58 37.16 5.91
CA SER A 76 -7.94 37.58 6.30
C SER A 76 -8.05 38.02 7.76
N GLN A 77 -7.14 37.57 8.63
CA GLN A 77 -7.12 37.88 10.06
C GLN A 77 -6.27 39.11 10.40
N CYS A 78 -4.97 39.12 10.05
CA CYS A 78 -4.06 40.21 10.43
C CYS A 78 -3.98 41.36 9.39
N ARG A 79 -4.40 41.13 8.14
CA ARG A 79 -4.31 42.04 6.98
C ARG A 79 -2.92 42.61 6.64
N GLN A 80 -1.85 42.13 7.30
CA GLN A 80 -0.48 42.62 7.15
C GLN A 80 0.33 41.80 6.13
N THR A 81 0.25 40.48 6.19
CA THR A 81 1.01 39.56 5.32
C THR A 81 0.34 39.39 3.95
N GLN A 82 1.14 39.33 2.88
CA GLN A 82 0.71 39.26 1.49
C GLN A 82 1.21 37.98 0.81
N TYR A 83 0.38 37.38 -0.03
CA TYR A 83 0.65 36.10 -0.69
C TYR A 83 0.54 36.24 -2.21
N CYS A 84 1.19 35.36 -2.99
CA CYS A 84 1.08 35.37 -4.46
C CYS A 84 -0.27 34.85 -4.96
N SER A 85 -0.98 34.06 -4.16
CA SER A 85 -2.31 33.53 -4.48
C SER A 85 -3.09 33.20 -3.20
N ILE A 86 -4.41 33.05 -3.31
CA ILE A 86 -5.25 32.59 -2.20
C ILE A 86 -4.87 31.17 -1.76
N ASN A 87 -4.44 30.31 -2.71
CA ASN A 87 -3.94 28.96 -2.42
C ASN A 87 -2.67 29.02 -1.56
N CYS A 88 -1.79 29.98 -1.81
CA CYS A 88 -0.59 30.18 -1.00
C CYS A 88 -0.91 30.65 0.44
N GLN A 89 -2.05 31.30 0.65
CA GLN A 89 -2.57 31.65 1.97
C GLN A 89 -3.19 30.44 2.69
N THR A 90 -3.86 29.54 1.97
CA THR A 90 -4.59 28.40 2.56
C THR A 90 -3.75 27.13 2.74
N THR A 91 -2.72 26.90 1.93
CA THR A 91 -1.87 25.69 1.99
C THR A 91 -0.86 25.65 3.12
N HIS A 92 -0.47 26.80 3.68
CA HIS A 92 0.47 26.87 4.80
C HIS A 92 -0.01 27.84 5.88
N TRP A 93 -1.22 27.58 6.38
CA TRP A 93 -1.64 27.96 7.73
C TRP A 93 -0.95 27.07 8.80
N THR A 94 0.34 26.78 8.61
CA THR A 94 1.13 25.93 9.50
C THR A 94 2.08 26.80 10.32
N SER A 95 1.85 26.74 11.63
CA SER A 95 2.66 27.23 12.75
C SER A 95 2.95 28.73 12.80
N ARG A 96 3.93 29.28 12.08
CA ARG A 96 4.51 30.58 12.49
C ARG A 96 3.54 31.77 12.47
N HIS A 97 2.79 31.96 11.39
CA HIS A 97 1.84 33.07 11.28
C HIS A 97 0.53 32.83 12.07
N TYR A 98 0.13 31.56 12.20
CA TYR A 98 -1.04 31.14 12.99
C TYR A 98 -0.86 31.50 14.47
N PHE A 99 0.35 31.29 15.03
CA PHE A 99 0.67 31.60 16.43
C PHE A 99 0.76 33.10 16.71
N GLU A 100 1.22 33.91 15.75
CA GLU A 100 1.23 35.38 15.85
C GLU A 100 -0.17 35.99 15.76
N CYS A 101 -1.14 35.24 15.21
CA CYS A 101 -2.48 35.73 14.92
C CYS A 101 -3.51 35.46 16.03
N MET A 102 -3.28 34.46 16.90
CA MET A 102 -4.17 34.04 17.99
C MET A 102 -3.74 34.67 19.31
N LYS A 103 -4.35 35.82 19.64
CA LYS A 103 -4.00 36.72 20.75
C LYS A 103 -3.81 36.04 22.13
N MET A 104 -2.68 36.35 22.77
CA MET A 104 -2.44 36.32 24.23
C MET A 104 -3.19 37.47 24.92
N ASP A 105 -3.47 37.37 26.22
CA ASP A 105 -3.92 38.51 27.04
C ASP A 105 -2.79 39.56 27.15
N GLU A 106 -2.90 40.62 26.34
CA GLU A 106 -1.90 41.66 26.15
C GLU A 106 -1.60 42.46 27.43
N ARG A 107 -2.51 42.47 28.42
CA ARG A 107 -2.40 43.37 29.59
C ARG A 107 -1.28 43.00 30.56
N ALA A 108 -0.98 41.72 30.75
CA ALA A 108 0.07 41.27 31.67
C ALA A 108 1.49 41.42 31.07
N VAL A 109 1.61 41.23 29.75
CA VAL A 109 2.90 41.31 29.04
C VAL A 109 3.30 42.77 28.80
N ASP A 110 2.34 43.65 28.53
CA ASP A 110 2.62 45.07 28.30
C ASP A 110 3.01 45.80 29.60
N ALA A 111 2.46 45.42 30.76
CA ALA A 111 2.88 45.96 32.05
C ALA A 111 4.37 45.68 32.35
N ALA A 112 4.85 44.46 32.06
CA ALA A 112 6.25 44.08 32.26
C ALA A 112 7.20 44.66 31.18
N CYS A 113 6.72 44.88 29.96
CA CYS A 113 7.50 45.48 28.87
C CYS A 113 7.63 47.01 28.97
N MET A 114 6.72 47.69 29.66
CA MET A 114 6.72 49.16 29.77
C MET A 114 7.89 49.73 30.59
N GLU A 115 8.46 48.97 31.53
CA GLU A 115 9.61 49.41 32.34
C GLU A 115 10.97 49.31 31.62
N LEU A 116 11.02 48.75 30.41
CA LEU A 116 12.23 48.58 29.61
C LEU A 116 12.34 49.61 28.48
N LYS A 117 13.57 49.98 28.08
CA LYS A 117 13.84 50.88 26.94
C LYS A 117 13.27 50.31 25.63
N PRO A 118 12.71 51.15 24.73
CA PRO A 118 11.92 50.69 23.58
C PRO A 118 12.65 49.74 22.62
N GLU A 119 13.96 49.92 22.42
CA GLU A 119 14.74 49.09 21.48
C GLU A 119 14.91 47.62 21.90
N PHE A 120 14.61 47.25 23.16
CA PHE A 120 14.81 45.90 23.69
C PHE A 120 13.51 45.08 23.87
N ARG A 121 12.34 45.71 23.69
CA ARG A 121 11.03 45.06 23.83
C ARG A 121 10.76 43.90 22.85
N PRO A 122 11.26 43.89 21.59
CA PRO A 122 11.01 42.80 20.65
C PRO A 122 11.68 41.47 21.00
N SER A 123 12.88 41.50 21.59
CA SER A 123 13.64 40.29 21.93
C SER A 123 13.04 39.56 23.13
N LEU A 124 12.52 40.29 24.11
CA LEU A 124 11.91 39.71 25.32
C LEU A 124 10.56 39.03 25.02
N ARG A 125 9.75 39.60 24.11
CA ARG A 125 8.50 38.97 23.65
C ARG A 125 8.72 37.59 23.02
N MET A 126 9.90 37.35 22.45
CA MET A 126 10.28 36.05 21.88
C MET A 126 10.63 35.03 22.99
N CYS A 127 11.29 35.47 24.06
CA CYS A 127 11.60 34.62 25.22
C CYS A 127 10.36 34.22 26.04
N VAL A 128 9.32 35.07 26.08
CA VAL A 128 8.05 34.76 26.77
C VAL A 128 7.31 33.56 26.13
N GLY A 129 7.56 33.27 24.86
CA GLY A 129 7.05 32.06 24.20
C GLY A 129 7.64 30.76 24.77
N VAL A 130 8.87 30.81 25.29
CA VAL A 130 9.58 29.66 25.89
C VAL A 130 9.13 29.43 27.33
N MET A 131 8.73 30.48 28.06
CA MET A 131 8.33 30.42 29.47
C MET A 131 6.94 29.78 29.74
N ARG A 132 6.28 29.20 28.71
CA ARG A 132 5.00 28.50 28.86
C ARG A 132 5.12 27.07 29.41
N THR A 133 6.33 26.54 29.57
CA THR A 133 6.59 25.21 30.15
C THR A 133 6.95 25.25 31.64
N MET A 134 6.98 26.43 32.28
CA MET A 134 7.36 26.61 33.68
C MET A 134 6.17 27.09 34.54
N SER A 135 6.19 26.86 35.86
CA SER A 135 5.10 27.27 36.75
C SER A 135 5.02 28.81 36.85
N PHE A 136 3.81 29.37 36.86
CA PHE A 136 3.56 30.82 36.78
C PHE A 136 4.18 31.63 37.94
N GLN A 137 4.58 30.97 39.03
CA GLN A 137 5.13 31.62 40.23
C GLN A 137 6.62 31.97 40.12
N THR A 138 7.39 31.33 39.22
CA THR A 138 8.87 31.53 39.12
C THR A 138 9.30 32.52 38.03
N VAL A 139 8.36 32.97 37.19
CA VAL A 139 8.60 33.87 36.04
C VAL A 139 9.29 35.21 36.42
N PRO A 140 8.93 35.89 37.52
CA PRO A 140 9.61 37.13 37.92
C PRO A 140 11.07 36.93 38.36
N ALA A 141 11.40 35.76 38.92
CA ALA A 141 12.78 35.42 39.31
C ALA A 141 13.64 35.11 38.08
N TRP A 142 13.10 34.37 37.12
CA TRP A 142 13.75 34.12 35.83
C TRP A 142 14.07 35.39 35.05
N LEU A 143 13.15 36.37 35.04
CA LEU A 143 13.36 37.67 34.40
C LEU A 143 14.47 38.50 35.07
N ARG A 144 14.68 38.34 36.39
CA ARG A 144 15.80 38.98 37.11
C ARG A 144 17.14 38.36 36.73
N VAL A 145 17.25 37.03 36.75
CA VAL A 145 18.48 36.29 36.37
C VAL A 145 18.89 36.60 34.94
N GLN A 146 17.93 36.63 34.00
CA GLN A 146 18.16 37.00 32.61
C GLN A 146 18.68 38.44 32.46
N ARG A 147 18.12 39.39 33.22
CA ARG A 147 18.57 40.80 33.19
C ARG A 147 20.00 40.94 33.69
N GLU A 148 20.38 40.20 34.73
CA GLU A 148 21.71 40.28 35.35
C GLU A 148 22.79 39.60 34.51
N ALA A 149 22.50 38.42 33.98
CA ALA A 149 23.36 37.74 32.99
C ALA A 149 23.55 38.60 31.72
N TRP A 150 22.48 39.26 31.26
CA TRP A 150 22.54 40.15 30.10
C TRP A 150 23.33 41.44 30.38
N HIS A 151 23.18 42.03 31.57
CA HIS A 151 23.98 43.19 31.98
C HIS A 151 25.48 42.84 32.03
N MET A 152 25.85 41.67 32.56
CA MET A 152 27.25 41.21 32.59
C MET A 152 27.84 41.04 31.18
N LEU A 153 27.09 40.40 30.28
CA LEU A 153 27.46 40.22 28.87
C LEU A 153 27.69 41.56 28.15
N VAL A 154 26.90 42.58 28.49
CA VAL A 154 27.01 43.92 27.90
C VAL A 154 28.13 44.76 28.54
N THR A 155 28.44 44.59 29.83
CA THR A 155 29.56 45.31 30.50
C THR A 155 30.94 44.77 30.16
N HIS A 156 31.05 43.53 29.66
CA HIS A 156 32.33 42.93 29.24
C HIS A 156 32.57 42.98 27.72
N ARG A 157 31.82 43.84 27.02
CA ARG A 157 31.73 43.96 25.56
C ARG A 157 33.04 44.33 24.84
N ASP A 158 34.02 44.92 25.53
CA ASP A 158 35.20 45.54 24.90
C ASP A 158 36.54 44.80 25.14
N LYS A 159 36.56 43.55 25.61
CA LYS A 159 37.83 42.86 25.95
C LYS A 159 37.97 41.46 25.34
N HIS A 160 38.79 41.38 24.28
CA HIS A 160 39.45 40.26 23.57
C HIS A 160 38.80 38.85 23.42
N PRO A 161 39.02 38.15 22.28
CA PRO A 161 38.31 36.90 21.91
C PRO A 161 38.61 35.63 22.73
N GLN A 162 39.58 35.65 23.65
CA GLN A 162 39.96 34.45 24.43
C GLN A 162 39.04 34.16 25.63
N PHE A 163 38.04 35.00 25.91
CA PHE A 163 37.20 34.93 27.12
C PHE A 163 35.85 34.22 26.96
N VAL A 164 35.55 33.60 25.82
CA VAL A 164 34.24 32.94 25.60
C VAL A 164 33.96 31.87 26.66
N LEU A 165 34.96 31.07 27.04
CA LEU A 165 34.84 30.09 28.13
C LEU A 165 34.57 30.75 29.49
N THR A 166 35.25 31.84 29.80
CA THR A 166 35.08 32.58 31.06
C THR A 166 33.74 33.33 31.13
N GLN A 167 33.18 33.75 29.99
CA GLN A 167 31.82 34.29 29.92
C GLN A 167 30.76 33.24 30.25
N TYR A 168 30.95 31.99 29.80
CA TYR A 168 30.08 30.88 30.17
C TYR A 168 30.22 30.50 31.65
N GLU A 169 31.42 30.55 32.22
CA GLU A 169 31.66 30.31 33.65
C GLU A 169 30.99 31.37 34.54
N GLU A 170 30.99 32.64 34.14
CA GLU A 170 30.33 33.71 34.91
C GLU A 170 28.81 33.71 34.76
N ILE A 171 28.27 33.38 33.59
CA ILE A 171 26.83 33.16 33.42
C ILE A 171 26.38 31.96 34.25
N ALA A 172 27.16 30.88 34.26
CA ALA A 172 26.92 29.74 35.13
C ALA A 172 26.99 30.16 36.61
N ARG A 173 27.90 31.07 36.99
CA ARG A 173 27.99 31.60 38.36
C ARG A 173 26.76 32.43 38.75
N VAL A 174 26.23 33.28 37.86
CA VAL A 174 24.99 34.05 38.09
C VAL A 174 23.77 33.13 38.23
N ILE A 175 23.63 32.13 37.35
CA ILE A 175 22.54 31.15 37.42
C ILE A 175 22.65 30.31 38.70
N ASN A 176 23.86 29.91 39.08
CA ASN A 176 24.11 29.15 40.31
C ASN A 176 23.86 30.00 41.57
N THR A 177 24.04 31.33 41.50
CA THR A 177 23.77 32.27 42.60
C THR A 177 22.27 32.41 42.87
N HIS A 178 21.44 32.34 41.82
CA HIS A 178 19.98 32.46 41.94
C HIS A 178 19.23 31.14 41.81
N ARG A 179 19.93 30.00 41.80
CA ARG A 179 19.38 28.67 41.48
C ARG A 179 18.15 28.29 42.31
N SER A 180 18.14 28.61 43.60
CA SER A 180 17.01 28.38 44.50
C SER A 180 15.80 29.27 44.18
N ASP A 181 16.04 30.50 43.72
CA ASP A 181 14.98 31.46 43.36
C ASP A 181 14.27 31.09 42.05
N ILE A 182 14.95 30.30 41.19
CA ILE A 182 14.44 29.82 39.89
C ILE A 182 14.10 28.33 39.87
N GLY A 183 14.22 27.64 41.02
CA GLY A 183 13.81 26.24 41.22
C GLY A 183 14.75 25.19 40.64
N LEU A 184 16.07 25.44 40.66
CA LEU A 184 17.11 24.51 40.22
C LEU A 184 17.92 23.98 41.42
N ASP A 185 17.95 22.66 41.58
CA ASP A 185 18.57 22.00 42.74
C ASP A 185 20.05 21.61 42.51
N SER A 186 20.50 21.52 41.24
CA SER A 186 21.90 21.22 40.90
C SER A 186 22.42 22.01 39.68
N THR A 187 23.76 22.11 39.55
CA THR A 187 24.41 22.75 38.39
C THR A 187 24.17 21.98 37.08
N SER A 188 23.88 20.67 37.17
CA SER A 188 23.50 19.82 36.04
C SER A 188 22.17 20.26 35.42
N ASP A 189 21.19 20.61 36.26
CA ASP A 189 19.85 21.02 35.81
C ASP A 189 19.87 22.38 35.10
N ALA A 190 20.78 23.28 35.51
CA ALA A 190 20.98 24.57 34.86
C ALA A 190 21.47 24.44 33.41
N ILE A 191 22.40 23.50 33.17
CA ILE A 191 22.94 23.22 31.83
C ILE A 191 21.90 22.49 30.99
N ASP A 192 21.17 21.55 31.57
CA ASP A 192 20.13 20.79 30.88
C ASP A 192 18.95 21.69 30.43
N VAL A 193 18.57 22.70 31.24
CA VAL A 193 17.57 23.71 30.82
C VAL A 193 18.08 24.62 29.69
N LEU A 194 19.35 25.03 29.71
CA LEU A 194 19.96 25.80 28.62
C LEU A 194 19.99 24.98 27.31
N CYS A 195 20.29 23.69 27.39
CA CYS A 195 20.28 22.77 26.26
C CYS A 195 18.85 22.46 25.75
N ARG A 196 17.87 22.30 26.65
CA ARG A 196 16.46 22.02 26.30
C ARG A 196 15.71 23.23 25.77
N SER A 197 16.15 24.45 26.08
CA SER A 197 15.47 25.69 25.67
C SER A 197 15.58 26.04 24.18
N GLY A 198 16.26 25.23 23.37
CA GLY A 198 16.22 25.31 21.90
C GLY A 198 16.68 26.67 21.34
N CYS A 199 17.51 27.39 22.08
CA CYS A 199 18.04 28.69 21.67
C CYS A 199 19.19 28.51 20.65
N ASN A 200 18.88 28.02 19.46
CA ASN A 200 19.81 28.01 18.31
C ASN A 200 19.87 29.38 17.63
N ASN A 201 20.03 30.45 18.41
CA ASN A 201 20.28 31.79 17.91
C ASN A 201 21.37 32.45 18.74
N PHE A 202 22.63 32.17 18.41
CA PHE A 202 23.70 33.11 18.68
C PHE A 202 24.52 33.34 17.42
N ALA A 203 24.57 34.63 17.07
CA ALA A 203 25.37 35.21 16.01
C ALA A 203 26.73 35.62 16.58
N ALA A 204 27.81 35.37 15.84
CA ALA A 204 29.07 36.09 16.06
C ALA A 204 29.02 37.43 15.30
N TYR A 205 29.34 38.52 15.97
CA TYR A 205 29.25 39.89 15.45
C TYR A 205 30.58 40.34 14.82
N GLU A 206 30.48 41.04 13.70
CA GLU A 206 31.54 41.87 13.11
C GLU A 206 31.53 43.27 13.74
N PRO A 207 32.68 43.91 14.01
CA PRO A 207 32.75 45.09 14.87
C PRO A 207 31.87 46.31 14.50
N ASN A 208 31.35 46.44 13.26
CA ASN A 208 30.70 47.69 12.80
C ASN A 208 29.30 47.57 12.12
N GLY A 209 28.55 46.45 12.31
CA GLY A 209 27.09 46.31 12.05
C GLY A 209 26.60 46.10 10.60
N PRO A 210 25.28 45.88 10.30
CA PRO A 210 24.12 45.55 11.16
C PRO A 210 23.47 44.16 10.88
N ARG A 211 22.60 43.73 11.80
CA ARG A 211 21.74 42.50 11.88
C ARG A 211 21.35 41.79 10.55
N MET A 212 21.54 40.45 10.48
CA MET A 212 20.70 39.48 9.72
C MET A 212 20.91 38.04 10.25
N SER A 213 19.87 37.32 10.68
CA SER A 213 19.03 36.32 9.98
C SER A 213 19.80 35.11 9.41
N GLY A 214 19.64 33.96 10.08
CA GLY A 214 20.24 32.70 9.66
C GLY A 214 19.72 32.16 8.33
N TYR A 215 20.57 31.31 7.74
CA TYR A 215 20.42 30.42 6.58
C TYR A 215 20.75 31.00 5.19
N LEU A 216 21.91 30.57 4.65
CA LEU A 216 22.09 29.95 3.32
C LEU A 216 23.59 29.64 3.08
N CYS A 217 24.00 28.38 3.24
CA CYS A 217 25.12 27.80 2.48
C CYS A 217 24.54 26.99 1.32
N SER A 218 25.24 26.93 0.18
CA SER A 218 24.91 26.00 -0.91
C SER A 218 24.89 24.56 -0.39
N PRO A 219 23.80 23.80 -0.56
CA PRO A 219 23.72 22.39 -0.15
C PRO A 219 24.88 21.55 -0.71
N LEU A 220 25.40 21.92 -1.88
CA LEU A 220 26.46 21.18 -2.59
C LEU A 220 27.85 21.27 -1.95
N VAL A 221 28.20 22.41 -1.32
CA VAL A 221 29.51 22.56 -0.64
C VAL A 221 29.49 21.85 0.71
N SER A 222 28.34 21.90 1.39
CA SER A 222 28.10 21.10 2.59
C SER A 222 28.06 19.61 2.29
N LEU A 223 27.54 19.17 1.12
CA LEU A 223 27.55 17.76 0.69
C LEU A 223 28.96 17.20 0.43
N LEU A 224 29.92 18.02 0.00
CA LEU A 224 31.26 17.56 -0.39
C LEU A 224 32.24 17.41 0.79
N LEU A 225 32.00 18.10 1.90
CA LEU A 225 32.91 18.21 3.05
C LEU A 225 32.39 17.49 4.29
N ASN A 226 31.38 16.62 4.14
CA ASN A 226 30.64 16.06 5.26
C ASN A 226 30.93 14.58 5.45
N HIS A 227 31.93 14.27 6.29
CA HIS A 227 32.00 12.97 6.96
C HIS A 227 32.80 12.95 8.29
N SER A 228 32.05 12.89 9.41
CA SER A 228 32.29 12.23 10.72
C SER A 228 33.38 12.60 11.77
N CYS A 229 32.96 12.29 13.01
CA CYS A 229 33.58 11.83 14.28
C CYS A 229 34.90 12.46 14.78
N LEU A 230 35.75 13.06 13.93
CA LEU A 230 36.97 13.80 14.25
C LEU A 230 37.15 14.93 13.22
N PRO A 231 36.55 16.11 13.44
CA PRO A 231 36.63 17.18 12.45
C PRO A 231 38.05 17.74 12.40
N ASN A 232 38.63 17.81 11.20
CA ASN A 232 39.91 18.50 10.97
C ASN A 232 39.71 19.91 10.37
N ALA A 233 38.46 20.34 10.15
CA ALA A 233 38.12 21.69 9.69
C ALA A 233 36.83 22.26 10.32
N ALA A 234 36.68 23.59 10.36
CA ALA A 234 35.52 24.30 10.91
C ALA A 234 35.13 25.56 10.12
N PHE A 235 33.85 25.96 10.23
CA PHE A 235 33.35 27.21 9.66
C PHE A 235 33.63 28.43 10.54
N VAL A 236 34.04 29.52 9.89
CA VAL A 236 34.26 30.83 10.49
C VAL A 236 33.71 31.91 9.54
N TYR A 237 33.00 32.89 10.08
CA TYR A 237 32.51 34.04 9.32
C TYR A 237 33.43 35.24 9.55
N MET A 238 33.97 35.83 8.48
CA MET A 238 34.81 37.03 8.56
C MET A 238 34.61 37.92 7.33
N GLY A 239 34.32 39.20 7.53
CA GLY A 239 34.23 40.22 6.48
C GLY A 239 33.11 39.95 5.46
N GLY A 240 31.97 39.41 5.89
CA GLY A 240 30.90 38.95 4.99
C GLY A 240 31.24 37.72 4.14
N MET A 241 32.39 37.07 4.37
CA MET A 241 32.79 35.81 3.72
C MET A 241 32.62 34.62 4.67
N GLN A 242 32.24 33.48 4.09
CA GLN A 242 32.28 32.18 4.76
C GLN A 242 33.64 31.54 4.53
N ILE A 243 34.36 31.25 5.61
CA ILE A 243 35.71 30.70 5.61
C ILE A 243 35.68 29.33 6.30
N VAL A 244 36.27 28.32 5.67
CA VAL A 244 36.56 27.03 6.30
C VAL A 244 38.02 27.06 6.76
N ARG A 245 38.28 26.82 8.05
CA ARG A 245 39.62 26.77 8.62
C ARG A 245 40.00 25.37 9.06
N ALA A 246 41.28 25.02 8.89
CA ALA A 246 41.85 23.80 9.43
C ALA A 246 41.90 23.87 10.97
N LEU A 247 41.42 22.83 11.64
CA LEU A 247 41.48 22.68 13.10
C LEU A 247 42.79 22.05 13.58
N ASP A 248 43.44 21.27 12.70
CA ASP A 248 44.74 20.61 12.88
C ASP A 248 45.54 20.65 11.57
N ASP A 249 46.79 20.16 11.57
CA ASP A 249 47.59 20.01 10.35
C ASP A 249 47.00 18.89 9.45
N ILE A 250 46.75 19.21 8.19
CA ILE A 250 46.16 18.34 7.16
C ILE A 250 47.18 18.11 6.05
N GLN A 251 47.49 16.86 5.74
CA GLN A 251 48.50 16.48 4.74
C GLN A 251 47.89 16.23 3.35
N ILE A 252 48.73 16.17 2.31
CA ILE A 252 48.28 15.82 0.96
C ILE A 252 47.71 14.40 0.97
N GLY A 253 46.48 14.24 0.48
CA GLY A 253 45.78 12.95 0.46
C GLY A 253 44.81 12.74 1.62
N ASP A 254 44.84 13.61 2.63
CA ASP A 254 43.89 13.55 3.75
C ASP A 254 42.49 13.98 3.32
N GLU A 255 41.49 13.37 3.92
CA GLU A 255 40.09 13.75 3.77
C GLU A 255 39.80 15.02 4.58
N ILE A 256 39.08 15.98 3.98
CA ILE A 256 38.63 17.18 4.70
C ILE A 256 37.26 16.92 5.33
N THR A 257 37.18 17.05 6.65
CA THR A 257 35.98 16.76 7.43
C THR A 257 35.58 17.97 8.30
N LEU A 258 34.32 18.38 8.21
CA LEU A 258 33.79 19.53 8.94
C LEU A 258 33.17 19.15 10.29
N ALA A 259 33.36 19.99 11.31
CA ALA A 259 32.58 19.91 12.54
C ALA A 259 31.13 20.35 12.30
N TYR A 260 30.17 19.43 12.46
CA TYR A 260 28.76 19.77 12.69
C TYR A 260 28.51 19.79 14.21
N MET A 261 28.03 20.90 14.77
CA MET A 261 27.40 20.84 16.10
C MET A 261 26.01 20.23 15.95
N ASP A 262 25.96 18.90 15.85
CA ASP A 262 24.72 18.12 16.00
C ASP A 262 24.96 16.96 16.98
N GLY A 263 25.38 17.34 18.19
CA GLY A 263 25.86 16.44 19.23
C GLY A 263 24.76 15.70 20.02
N LEU A 264 23.47 15.98 19.77
CA LEU A 264 22.37 15.54 20.65
C LEU A 264 21.53 14.38 20.10
N GLN A 265 21.94 13.75 19.01
CA GLN A 265 21.24 12.58 18.47
C GLN A 265 21.86 11.26 18.97
N PRO A 266 21.03 10.27 19.36
CA PRO A 266 21.47 8.91 19.68
C PRO A 266 22.31 8.27 18.55
N ARG A 267 23.15 7.29 18.92
CA ARG A 267 24.10 6.58 18.03
C ARG A 267 23.46 6.10 16.73
N ASP A 268 22.30 5.48 16.86
CA ASP A 268 21.49 4.89 15.79
C ASP A 268 20.87 5.94 14.87
N VAL A 269 20.48 7.11 15.40
CA VAL A 269 19.92 8.21 14.60
C VAL A 269 21.01 8.87 13.77
N ARG A 270 22.22 9.04 14.32
CA ARG A 270 23.38 9.56 13.56
C ARG A 270 23.82 8.60 12.47
N GLN A 271 23.92 7.30 12.76
CA GLN A 271 24.23 6.28 11.75
C GLN A 271 23.14 6.19 10.67
N LYS A 272 21.85 6.18 11.05
CA LYS A 272 20.73 6.17 10.08
C LYS A 272 20.71 7.42 9.22
N GLN A 273 21.00 8.60 9.73
CA GLN A 273 21.04 9.82 8.91
C GLN A 273 22.26 9.86 7.98
N LEU A 274 23.42 9.37 8.43
CA LEU A 274 24.61 9.23 7.57
C LEU A 274 24.39 8.20 6.46
N SER A 275 23.78 7.06 6.78
CA SER A 275 23.43 5.99 5.83
C SER A 275 22.30 6.40 4.89
N ALA A 276 21.22 7.01 5.38
CA ALA A 276 20.06 7.36 4.58
C ALA A 276 20.23 8.63 3.71
N VAL A 277 21.07 9.58 4.13
CA VAL A 277 21.28 10.83 3.39
C VAL A 277 22.56 10.80 2.55
N TYR A 278 23.58 10.05 2.97
CA TYR A 278 24.90 10.07 2.34
C TYR A 278 25.46 8.66 2.00
N PHE A 279 24.71 7.57 2.23
CA PHE A 279 25.08 6.18 1.90
C PHE A 279 26.44 5.75 2.46
N PHE A 280 26.72 6.12 3.71
CA PHE A 280 27.98 5.86 4.38
C PHE A 280 27.78 5.22 5.76
N ASP A 281 28.57 4.18 6.07
CA ASP A 281 28.67 3.57 7.42
C ASP A 281 30.07 3.77 8.05
N CYS A 282 30.12 4.39 9.25
CA CYS A 282 31.37 4.73 9.95
C CYS A 282 31.80 3.65 10.95
N THR A 283 33.06 3.19 10.83
CA THR A 283 33.63 2.08 11.59
C THR A 283 34.69 2.46 12.65
N CYS A 284 34.96 3.75 12.87
CA CYS A 284 36.04 4.18 13.78
C CYS A 284 35.76 3.88 15.27
N ASP A 285 36.80 3.67 16.08
CA ASP A 285 36.71 3.33 17.51
C ASP A 285 35.91 4.33 18.37
N LYS A 286 35.79 5.61 17.97
CA LYS A 286 34.91 6.57 18.66
C LYS A 286 33.42 6.37 18.38
N CYS A 287 33.11 5.85 17.21
CA CYS A 287 31.74 5.56 16.77
C CYS A 287 31.41 4.05 16.99
N CYS A 288 32.41 3.22 17.38
CA CYS A 288 32.31 1.77 17.60
C CYS A 288 32.83 1.23 18.96
N GLY A 289 33.45 1.99 19.87
CA GLY A 289 34.04 1.47 21.12
C GLY A 289 33.82 2.33 22.38
N GLU A 290 33.81 1.70 23.56
CA GLU A 290 33.52 2.24 24.92
C GLU A 290 34.51 3.32 25.46
N SER A 291 35.21 4.06 24.58
CA SER A 291 36.39 4.86 24.95
C SER A 291 36.12 6.27 25.51
N ALA A 292 34.86 6.73 25.57
CA ALA A 292 34.55 8.07 26.12
C ALA A 292 34.72 8.17 27.64
N ARG A 293 34.60 7.05 28.37
CA ARG A 293 34.70 7.04 29.85
C ARG A 293 36.15 7.17 30.33
N ALA A 294 37.09 6.51 29.65
CA ALA A 294 38.52 6.55 29.99
C ALA A 294 39.18 7.92 29.80
N GLN A 295 38.73 8.73 28.83
CA GLN A 295 39.25 10.10 28.63
C GLN A 295 38.71 11.08 29.68
N VAL A 296 37.50 10.85 30.18
CA VAL A 296 36.89 11.64 31.25
C VAL A 296 37.58 11.33 32.59
N ASP A 297 37.93 10.07 32.87
CA ASP A 297 38.61 9.71 34.13
C ASP A 297 40.04 10.28 34.23
N VAL A 298 40.75 10.40 33.10
CA VAL A 298 42.08 11.03 33.02
C VAL A 298 42.01 12.56 33.19
N LEU A 299 40.90 13.18 32.76
CA LEU A 299 40.64 14.61 32.98
C LEU A 299 40.14 14.90 34.41
N MET A 300 39.32 14.01 34.99
CA MET A 300 38.81 14.12 36.36
C MET A 300 39.91 13.92 37.40
N SER A 301 40.84 12.97 37.20
CA SER A 301 41.99 12.76 38.09
C SER A 301 42.97 13.95 38.10
N ARG A 302 43.18 14.59 36.95
CA ARG A 302 43.99 15.82 36.83
C ARG A 302 43.29 17.07 37.36
N ALA A 303 41.97 17.14 37.28
CA ALA A 303 41.19 18.28 37.80
C ALA A 303 40.98 18.21 39.33
N LEU A 304 41.03 17.02 39.92
CA LEU A 304 40.70 16.80 41.35
C LEU A 304 41.91 16.50 42.25
N GLY A 305 43.10 16.25 41.69
CA GLY A 305 44.34 16.19 42.46
C GLY A 305 44.44 15.03 43.46
N VAL A 306 43.88 13.86 43.14
CA VAL A 306 43.92 12.68 44.02
C VAL A 306 44.68 11.56 43.32
N ASP A 307 45.85 11.21 43.85
CA ASP A 307 46.60 10.01 43.48
C ASP A 307 45.80 8.74 43.87
N GLY A 308 45.96 7.69 43.07
CA GLY A 308 45.05 6.56 42.99
C GLY A 308 44.78 5.75 44.26
N GLN A 309 43.59 5.15 44.32
CA GLN A 309 43.34 3.71 44.46
C GLN A 309 41.82 3.45 44.58
N MET A 310 41.31 2.44 43.87
CA MET A 310 39.95 1.90 44.09
C MET A 310 39.85 1.20 45.46
N PRO A 311 38.63 1.06 46.01
CA PRO A 311 38.11 -0.32 46.09
C PRO A 311 36.59 -0.51 45.80
N GLU A 312 36.34 -1.62 45.11
CA GLU A 312 35.26 -2.64 45.19
C GLU A 312 33.74 -2.31 45.24
N TYR A 313 33.06 -2.84 44.20
CA TYR A 313 31.72 -3.48 44.12
C TYR A 313 30.39 -2.72 44.44
N LEU A 314 29.61 -2.47 43.36
CA LEU A 314 28.15 -2.66 43.04
C LEU A 314 27.03 -2.49 44.10
N PRO A 315 25.71 -2.37 43.73
CA PRO A 315 25.07 -1.82 42.52
C PRO A 315 23.80 -0.94 42.78
N THR A 316 23.37 -0.27 41.69
CA THR A 316 21.99 0.16 41.29
C THR A 316 21.12 1.02 42.23
N ASP A 317 20.74 2.22 41.75
CA ASP A 317 19.31 2.56 41.51
C ASP A 317 19.03 3.97 40.92
N TYR A 318 17.99 4.02 40.08
CA TYR A 318 17.10 5.11 39.66
C TYR A 318 17.39 6.10 38.50
N VAL A 319 16.58 5.97 37.44
CA VAL A 319 15.71 7.05 36.92
C VAL A 319 14.28 6.51 36.68
N GLN A 320 13.28 7.21 37.22
CA GLN A 320 11.83 6.95 37.17
C GLN A 320 11.15 7.52 35.89
N PRO A 321 10.14 6.84 35.30
CA PRO A 321 9.16 7.39 34.34
C PRO A 321 7.96 8.10 35.03
N PRO A 322 7.03 8.74 34.28
CA PRO A 322 6.16 9.82 34.77
C PRO A 322 5.02 9.37 35.69
N ALA A 323 4.62 10.31 36.56
CA ALA A 323 3.68 10.18 37.67
C ALA A 323 2.40 9.38 37.36
N ILE A 324 2.40 8.15 37.84
CA ILE A 324 1.21 7.36 38.15
C ILE A 324 0.57 7.97 39.42
N GLU A 325 -0.74 8.21 39.43
CA GLU A 325 -1.38 8.75 40.63
C GLU A 325 -1.12 7.86 41.86
N PRO A 326 -0.86 8.42 43.06
CA PRO A 326 -0.39 7.67 44.23
C PRO A 326 -1.29 6.52 44.72
N TRP A 327 -2.51 6.39 44.21
CA TRP A 327 -3.39 5.27 44.51
C TRP A 327 -3.22 4.10 43.52
N VAL A 328 -2.84 4.36 42.27
CA VAL A 328 -2.54 3.32 41.28
C VAL A 328 -1.22 2.62 41.62
N LEU A 329 -0.22 3.38 42.10
CA LEU A 329 0.98 2.79 42.70
C LEU A 329 0.64 1.94 43.93
N ARG A 330 -0.30 2.37 44.79
CA ARG A 330 -0.75 1.55 45.92
C ARG A 330 -1.46 0.26 45.51
N VAL A 331 -2.25 0.27 44.43
CA VAL A 331 -2.89 -0.95 43.90
C VAL A 331 -1.85 -1.89 43.28
N ILE A 332 -0.88 -1.34 42.55
CA ILE A 332 0.23 -2.11 41.98
C ILE A 332 1.14 -2.67 43.09
N ASP A 333 1.43 -1.89 44.14
CA ASP A 333 2.22 -2.32 45.29
C ASP A 333 1.50 -3.39 46.11
N ILE A 334 0.17 -3.30 46.28
CA ILE A 334 -0.62 -4.37 46.93
C ILE A 334 -0.58 -5.66 46.09
N LEU A 335 -0.65 -5.55 44.77
CA LEU A 335 -0.59 -6.71 43.86
C LEU A 335 0.82 -7.31 43.74
N LEU A 336 1.87 -6.49 43.81
CA LEU A 336 3.27 -6.93 43.73
C LEU A 336 3.80 -7.45 45.06
N ALA A 337 3.39 -6.86 46.20
CA ALA A 337 3.78 -7.31 47.54
C ALA A 337 3.28 -8.73 47.87
N HIS A 338 2.26 -9.24 47.18
CA HIS A 338 1.80 -10.63 47.32
C HIS A 338 2.54 -11.65 46.45
N CYS A 339 3.37 -11.22 45.51
CA CYS A 339 4.14 -12.13 44.66
C CYS A 339 5.56 -12.40 45.15
N GLN A 340 6.08 -11.67 46.15
CA GLN A 340 7.52 -11.73 46.48
C GLN A 340 7.92 -12.11 47.91
N ASP A 341 7.03 -12.23 48.91
CA ASP A 341 7.46 -12.71 50.23
C ASP A 341 6.50 -13.75 50.83
N GLY A 342 6.85 -15.02 50.62
CA GLY A 342 6.46 -16.09 51.54
C GLY A 342 7.20 -15.91 52.87
N GLY A 343 6.58 -15.25 53.85
CA GLY A 343 7.15 -15.16 55.18
C GLY A 343 6.59 -14.04 56.05
N THR A 344 5.62 -14.40 56.89
CA THR A 344 5.16 -13.73 58.13
C THR A 344 5.85 -12.43 58.58
N ARG A 345 5.08 -11.34 58.63
CA ARG A 345 4.73 -10.55 59.84
C ARG A 345 4.18 -9.19 59.40
N TYR A 346 2.87 -9.01 59.48
CA TYR A 346 2.19 -7.84 60.08
C TYR A 346 0.68 -8.14 60.05
N GLY A 347 0.01 -7.99 61.18
CA GLY A 347 -1.36 -8.44 61.40
C GLY A 347 -2.36 -7.74 60.49
N PHE A 348 -3.02 -8.53 59.66
CA PHE A 348 -4.30 -8.20 59.03
C PHE A 348 -5.26 -9.35 59.26
N ASP A 349 -6.53 -8.99 59.46
CA ASP A 349 -7.62 -9.82 59.91
C ASP A 349 -7.83 -11.06 59.01
N GLN A 350 -7.97 -12.23 59.63
CA GLN A 350 -7.98 -13.55 58.97
C GLN A 350 -9.12 -13.70 57.93
N GLY A 351 -10.16 -12.86 58.01
CA GLY A 351 -11.31 -12.90 57.11
C GLY A 351 -11.05 -12.45 55.66
N LEU A 352 -10.01 -11.64 55.40
CA LEU A 352 -9.71 -11.17 54.04
C LEU A 352 -8.89 -12.19 53.23
N LEU A 353 -8.12 -13.05 53.91
CA LEU A 353 -7.26 -14.07 53.28
C LEU A 353 -8.08 -15.24 52.70
N ASP A 354 -9.21 -15.58 53.32
CA ASP A 354 -10.07 -16.66 52.84
C ASP A 354 -10.85 -16.29 51.57
N CYS A 355 -11.05 -14.99 51.29
CA CYS A 355 -11.75 -14.52 50.10
C CYS A 355 -10.84 -14.48 48.84
N VAL A 356 -9.52 -14.34 49.02
CA VAL A 356 -8.55 -14.12 47.92
C VAL A 356 -7.77 -15.40 47.54
N GLY A 357 -7.79 -16.44 48.38
CA GLY A 357 -7.07 -17.72 48.18
C GLY A 357 -7.50 -18.59 46.98
N SER A 358 -8.28 -18.06 46.03
CA SER A 358 -8.82 -18.80 44.87
C SER A 358 -8.64 -18.06 43.53
N LEU A 359 -7.47 -17.48 43.27
CA LEU A 359 -7.12 -16.99 41.93
C LEU A 359 -6.90 -18.17 40.94
N PRO A 360 -7.54 -18.17 39.75
CA PRO A 360 -7.38 -19.24 38.76
C PRO A 360 -6.12 -19.09 37.88
N PRO A 361 -5.62 -20.18 37.26
CA PRO A 361 -4.36 -20.20 36.52
C PRO A 361 -4.39 -19.40 35.20
N ARG A 362 -3.18 -19.05 34.72
CA ARG A 362 -2.77 -18.04 33.70
C ARG A 362 -3.50 -17.93 32.35
N ASN A 363 -4.55 -18.69 32.05
CA ASN A 363 -5.22 -18.69 30.74
C ASN A 363 -6.75 -18.50 30.85
N PHE A 364 -7.20 -17.33 31.34
CA PHE A 364 -8.63 -16.97 31.35
C PHE A 364 -8.97 -15.96 30.24
N SER A 365 -10.12 -16.12 29.59
CA SER A 365 -10.64 -15.16 28.60
C SER A 365 -11.17 -13.89 29.29
N PHE A 366 -11.15 -12.74 28.60
CA PHE A 366 -11.64 -11.47 29.16
C PHE A 366 -13.09 -11.61 29.66
N ALA A 367 -13.94 -12.35 28.95
CA ALA A 367 -15.33 -12.61 29.35
C ALA A 367 -15.43 -13.34 30.70
N ALA A 368 -14.57 -14.35 30.94
CA ALA A 368 -14.58 -15.13 32.17
C ALA A 368 -13.98 -14.35 33.37
N TYR A 369 -13.02 -13.45 33.12
CA TYR A 369 -12.52 -12.50 34.12
C TYR A 369 -13.55 -11.42 34.47
N THR A 370 -14.32 -10.97 33.48
CA THR A 370 -15.39 -9.99 33.66
C THR A 370 -16.52 -10.56 34.52
N HIS A 371 -16.87 -11.82 34.31
CA HIS A 371 -17.87 -12.54 35.10
C HIS A 371 -17.43 -12.79 36.54
N TRP A 372 -16.15 -13.08 36.77
CA TRP A 372 -15.59 -13.20 38.13
C TRP A 372 -15.65 -11.87 38.90
N LEU A 373 -15.36 -10.74 38.24
CA LEU A 373 -15.47 -9.41 38.83
C LEU A 373 -16.92 -9.00 39.15
N GLU A 374 -17.88 -9.42 38.32
CA GLU A 374 -19.32 -9.23 38.58
C GLU A 374 -19.78 -9.97 39.84
N CYS A 375 -19.17 -11.11 40.17
CA CYS A 375 -19.47 -11.86 41.39
C CYS A 375 -18.86 -11.25 42.67
N GLN A 376 -18.11 -10.16 42.57
CA GLN A 376 -17.40 -9.50 43.68
C GLN A 376 -17.83 -8.03 43.87
N ASP A 377 -18.98 -7.65 43.32
CA ASP A 377 -19.47 -6.27 43.25
C ASP A 377 -19.57 -5.61 44.65
N ASP A 378 -20.05 -6.35 45.64
CA ASP A 378 -20.17 -5.89 47.03
C ASP A 378 -18.80 -5.52 47.66
N CYS A 379 -17.72 -6.22 47.30
CA CYS A 379 -16.35 -5.92 47.77
C CYS A 379 -15.77 -4.69 47.06
N LEU A 380 -16.09 -4.49 45.78
CA LEU A 380 -15.63 -3.35 44.99
C LEU A 380 -16.31 -2.04 45.44
N GLU A 381 -17.57 -2.12 45.86
CA GLU A 381 -18.31 -0.99 46.41
C GLU A 381 -17.74 -0.49 47.75
N GLN A 382 -17.33 -1.41 48.64
CA GLN A 382 -16.65 -1.08 49.90
C GLN A 382 -15.28 -0.40 49.70
N LEU A 383 -14.62 -0.66 48.57
CA LEU A 383 -13.36 -0.03 48.16
C LEU A 383 -13.57 1.26 47.35
N GLY A 384 -14.81 1.71 47.15
CA GLY A 384 -15.15 2.93 46.42
C GLY A 384 -14.88 2.85 44.90
N LEU A 385 -14.81 1.63 44.34
CA LEU A 385 -14.53 1.40 42.92
C LEU A 385 -15.78 0.86 42.23
N SER A 386 -16.32 1.59 41.26
CA SER A 386 -17.40 1.05 40.42
C SER A 386 -16.86 -0.05 39.51
N LEU A 387 -17.58 -1.16 39.38
CA LEU A 387 -17.27 -2.27 38.47
C LEU A 387 -16.91 -1.83 37.05
N ASP A 388 -17.60 -0.81 36.53
CA ASP A 388 -17.41 -0.25 35.19
C ASP A 388 -16.06 0.48 35.01
N ARG A 389 -15.46 0.93 36.12
CA ARG A 389 -14.12 1.56 36.15
C ARG A 389 -13.02 0.50 36.20
N VAL A 390 -13.25 -0.60 36.90
CA VAL A 390 -12.33 -1.75 36.97
C VAL A 390 -12.28 -2.50 35.63
N LYS A 391 -13.43 -2.72 34.97
CA LYS A 391 -13.48 -3.32 33.62
C LYS A 391 -12.71 -2.49 32.57
N ARG A 392 -12.73 -1.15 32.70
CA ARG A 392 -11.96 -0.24 31.84
C ARG A 392 -10.45 -0.31 32.10
N LEU A 393 -10.04 -0.37 33.37
CA LEU A 393 -8.64 -0.51 33.78
C LEU A 393 -8.04 -1.86 33.37
N ALA A 394 -8.80 -2.96 33.53
CA ALA A 394 -8.38 -4.30 33.09
C ALA A 394 -8.13 -4.35 31.57
N ARG A 395 -8.96 -3.64 30.79
CA ARG A 395 -8.79 -3.49 29.34
C ARG A 395 -7.54 -2.68 28.98
N CYS A 396 -7.21 -1.65 29.76
CA CYS A 396 -5.95 -0.91 29.61
C CYS A 396 -4.72 -1.76 29.99
N ALA A 397 -4.78 -2.53 31.07
CA ALA A 397 -3.68 -3.39 31.50
C ALA A 397 -3.40 -4.52 30.48
N GLN A 398 -4.43 -5.08 29.86
CA GLN A 398 -4.28 -6.09 28.80
C GLN A 398 -3.63 -5.52 27.53
N ASN A 399 -3.85 -4.24 27.24
CA ASN A 399 -3.16 -3.54 26.15
C ASN A 399 -1.70 -3.23 26.47
N ILE A 400 -1.35 -3.00 27.75
CA ILE A 400 0.03 -2.77 28.20
C ILE A 400 0.81 -4.10 28.20
N LEU A 401 0.22 -5.19 28.67
CA LEU A 401 0.86 -6.51 28.72
C LEU A 401 1.08 -7.16 27.34
N ARG A 402 0.36 -6.72 26.30
CA ARG A 402 0.62 -7.11 24.90
C ARG A 402 1.91 -6.50 24.32
N VAL A 403 2.46 -5.46 24.94
CA VAL A 403 3.69 -4.79 24.49
C VAL A 403 4.95 -5.45 25.08
N SER A 404 4.82 -6.32 26.08
CA SER A 404 5.96 -6.84 26.86
C SER A 404 6.30 -8.32 26.62
N ALA A 405 5.75 -8.95 25.58
CA ALA A 405 6.03 -10.37 25.27
C ALA A 405 6.94 -10.51 24.03
N GLU A 406 8.24 -10.25 24.21
CA GLU A 406 9.28 -10.76 23.30
C GLU A 406 9.74 -12.15 23.78
N PRO A 407 9.80 -13.18 22.91
CA PRO A 407 10.46 -14.44 23.26
C PRO A 407 11.97 -14.31 23.10
N SER A 408 12.72 -14.71 24.13
CA SER A 408 14.18 -14.87 24.09
C SER A 408 14.59 -15.93 23.04
N VAL A 409 15.30 -15.51 22.00
CA VAL A 409 15.88 -16.41 20.99
C VAL A 409 17.29 -16.84 21.44
N SER A 410 17.52 -18.15 21.49
CA SER A 410 18.84 -18.75 21.69
C SER A 410 19.70 -18.55 20.43
N ALA A 411 20.89 -18.01 20.63
CA ALA A 411 21.86 -17.70 19.59
C ALA A 411 22.46 -18.97 18.95
N GLU A 412 22.44 -19.04 17.61
CA GLU A 412 23.55 -19.53 16.79
C GLU A 412 23.38 -19.08 15.32
N GLY A 413 24.17 -18.07 14.94
CA GLY A 413 24.76 -17.78 13.62
C GLY A 413 23.95 -17.84 12.33
N ASP A 414 23.44 -16.69 11.87
CA ASP A 414 23.76 -16.16 10.52
C ASP A 414 23.42 -14.66 10.44
N LEU A 415 24.41 -13.82 10.10
CA LEU A 415 24.27 -12.36 10.05
C LEU A 415 23.61 -11.94 8.73
N SER A 416 22.30 -11.74 8.75
CA SER A 416 21.57 -10.98 7.72
C SER A 416 21.04 -9.67 8.30
N VAL A 417 21.15 -8.59 7.52
CA VAL A 417 20.68 -7.25 7.90
C VAL A 417 19.15 -7.28 7.98
N GLU A 418 18.59 -7.38 9.19
CA GLU A 418 17.14 -7.31 9.39
C GLU A 418 16.63 -5.88 9.12
N SER A 419 16.06 -5.66 7.95
CA SER A 419 15.10 -4.57 7.76
C SER A 419 13.94 -4.78 8.74
N GLN A 420 13.56 -3.75 9.52
CA GLN A 420 12.36 -3.82 10.37
C GLN A 420 11.15 -4.21 9.51
N GLU A 421 10.65 -5.43 9.72
CA GLU A 421 9.50 -5.94 8.98
C GLU A 421 8.24 -5.15 9.29
N ASN A 422 7.47 -4.81 8.27
CA ASN A 422 6.14 -4.22 8.44
C ASN A 422 5.12 -5.27 8.93
N MET A 423 3.96 -4.82 9.42
CA MET A 423 2.93 -5.73 9.96
C MET A 423 2.41 -6.75 8.94
N GLN A 424 2.37 -6.41 7.65
CA GLN A 424 1.98 -7.33 6.60
C GLN A 424 3.02 -8.46 6.43
N GLN A 425 4.30 -8.13 6.46
CA GLN A 425 5.41 -9.10 6.39
C GLN A 425 5.42 -10.00 7.63
N GLN A 426 5.18 -9.45 8.83
CA GLN A 426 5.06 -10.24 10.06
C GLN A 426 3.89 -11.23 10.01
N ALA A 427 2.71 -10.77 9.58
CA ALA A 427 1.54 -11.63 9.42
C ALA A 427 1.76 -12.72 8.35
N HIS A 428 2.44 -12.36 7.24
CA HIS A 428 2.84 -13.32 6.22
C HIS A 428 3.79 -14.38 6.78
N ARG A 429 4.84 -13.97 7.49
CA ARG A 429 5.79 -14.88 8.15
C ARG A 429 5.09 -15.85 9.11
N GLN A 430 4.27 -15.32 10.03
CA GLN A 430 3.51 -16.13 10.99
C GLN A 430 2.60 -17.16 10.31
N SER A 431 1.95 -16.76 9.21
CA SER A 431 1.08 -17.65 8.45
C SER A 431 1.81 -18.77 7.71
N LEU A 432 3.13 -18.67 7.51
CA LEU A 432 3.97 -19.71 6.90
C LEU A 432 4.66 -20.58 7.95
N GLU A 433 5.07 -20.00 9.08
CA GLU A 433 5.70 -20.73 10.18
C GLU A 433 4.70 -21.60 10.94
N ASN A 434 3.50 -21.08 11.20
CA ASN A 434 2.45 -21.76 11.97
C ASN A 434 1.10 -21.71 11.24
N PRO A 435 0.98 -22.29 10.03
CA PRO A 435 -0.19 -22.13 9.15
C PRO A 435 -1.48 -22.65 9.78
N GLU A 436 -1.44 -23.81 10.46
CA GLU A 436 -2.64 -24.40 11.09
C GLU A 436 -3.19 -23.48 12.19
N GLN A 437 -2.32 -22.99 13.08
CA GLN A 437 -2.72 -22.10 14.18
C GLN A 437 -3.21 -20.75 13.64
N PHE A 438 -2.50 -20.18 12.67
CA PHE A 438 -2.83 -18.90 12.07
C PHE A 438 -4.23 -18.93 11.43
N TRP A 439 -4.49 -19.90 10.57
CA TRP A 439 -5.76 -19.98 9.86
C TRP A 439 -6.90 -20.49 10.73
N MET A 440 -6.65 -21.36 11.71
CA MET A 440 -7.67 -21.76 12.67
C MET A 440 -8.17 -20.58 13.50
N LYS A 441 -7.26 -19.72 13.97
CA LYS A 441 -7.63 -18.49 14.68
C LYS A 441 -8.60 -17.65 13.85
N HIS A 442 -8.24 -17.36 12.60
CA HIS A 442 -9.06 -16.52 11.73
C HIS A 442 -10.38 -17.20 11.32
N ALA A 443 -10.39 -18.52 11.15
CA ALA A 443 -11.62 -19.26 10.88
C ALA A 443 -12.63 -19.13 12.03
N LEU A 444 -12.17 -19.28 13.28
CA LEU A 444 -13.03 -19.19 14.46
C LEU A 444 -13.43 -17.75 14.81
N GLU A 445 -12.60 -16.76 14.49
CA GLU A 445 -12.88 -15.34 14.76
C GLU A 445 -13.77 -14.66 13.71
N LEU A 446 -13.70 -15.10 12.44
CA LEU A 446 -14.34 -14.38 11.32
C LEU A 446 -15.65 -15.03 10.84
N VAL A 447 -15.77 -16.35 10.96
CA VAL A 447 -16.87 -17.15 10.38
C VAL A 447 -17.71 -17.76 11.48
N ASP A 448 -19.04 -17.70 11.30
CA ASP A 448 -20.00 -18.41 12.13
C ASP A 448 -20.23 -19.81 11.56
N TRP A 449 -19.82 -20.80 12.32
CA TRP A 449 -19.91 -22.21 11.96
C TRP A 449 -21.12 -22.85 12.66
N THR A 450 -21.90 -23.62 11.91
CA THR A 450 -22.93 -24.50 12.51
C THR A 450 -22.28 -25.67 13.25
N LYS A 451 -21.09 -26.09 12.79
CA LYS A 451 -20.16 -26.95 13.54
C LYS A 451 -18.75 -26.38 13.38
N GLN A 452 -18.17 -25.87 14.45
CA GLN A 452 -16.80 -25.33 14.42
C GLN A 452 -15.80 -26.42 14.01
N PRO A 453 -14.82 -26.11 13.14
CA PRO A 453 -13.77 -27.06 12.79
C PRO A 453 -12.84 -27.30 13.97
N THR A 454 -12.48 -28.55 14.23
CA THR A 454 -11.47 -28.88 15.25
C THR A 454 -10.07 -29.03 14.66
N THR A 455 -9.95 -29.15 13.33
CA THR A 455 -8.67 -29.32 12.63
C THR A 455 -8.53 -28.28 11.51
N ALA A 456 -7.34 -27.70 11.36
CA ALA A 456 -7.12 -26.66 10.34
C ALA A 456 -7.02 -27.23 8.93
N THR A 457 -6.34 -28.36 8.76
CA THR A 457 -6.10 -29.00 7.45
C THR A 457 -6.37 -30.50 7.49
N SER A 458 -6.75 -31.09 6.36
CA SER A 458 -6.58 -32.53 6.17
C SER A 458 -5.09 -32.85 6.05
N LYS A 459 -4.64 -34.01 6.53
CA LYS A 459 -3.23 -34.45 6.45
C LYS A 459 -3.07 -35.55 5.39
N PRO A 460 -3.10 -35.24 4.08
CA PRO A 460 -2.88 -36.24 3.03
C PRO A 460 -1.41 -36.67 3.00
N ASN A 461 -1.13 -37.73 2.24
CA ASN A 461 0.25 -38.17 1.98
C ASN A 461 1.06 -37.06 1.28
N THR A 462 2.39 -37.07 1.46
CA THR A 462 3.30 -36.05 0.89
C THR A 462 3.20 -35.91 -0.64
N SER A 463 2.92 -37.00 -1.36
CA SER A 463 2.71 -36.98 -2.82
C SER A 463 1.37 -36.33 -3.25
N GLU A 464 0.45 -36.16 -2.30
CA GLU A 464 -0.92 -35.69 -2.52
C GLU A 464 -1.22 -34.37 -1.80
N LEU A 465 -0.18 -33.58 -1.45
CA LEU A 465 -0.36 -32.29 -0.79
C LEU A 465 -1.27 -31.31 -1.55
N HIS A 466 -1.44 -31.49 -2.87
CA HIS A 466 -2.38 -30.72 -3.69
C HIS A 466 -3.86 -30.99 -3.33
N LYS A 467 -4.15 -32.07 -2.60
CA LYS A 467 -5.49 -32.44 -2.09
C LYS A 467 -5.74 -31.94 -0.66
N THR A 468 -4.89 -31.08 -0.12
CA THR A 468 -5.05 -30.54 1.24
C THR A 468 -6.34 -29.71 1.33
N LEU A 469 -7.28 -30.18 2.14
CA LEU A 469 -8.51 -29.48 2.48
C LEU A 469 -8.32 -28.62 3.72
N TRP A 470 -8.97 -27.46 3.76
CA TRP A 470 -9.00 -26.59 4.95
C TRP A 470 -10.30 -26.78 5.72
N PHE A 471 -10.20 -26.79 7.05
CA PHE A 471 -11.30 -26.95 8.00
C PHE A 471 -12.19 -28.18 7.68
N PRO A 472 -11.60 -29.38 7.47
CA PRO A 472 -12.28 -30.50 6.83
C PRO A 472 -13.51 -31.01 7.59
N ASP A 473 -13.58 -30.81 8.90
CA ASP A 473 -14.65 -31.28 9.77
C ASP A 473 -15.67 -30.19 10.16
N GLY A 474 -15.44 -28.95 9.72
CA GLY A 474 -16.32 -27.81 9.97
C GLY A 474 -17.56 -27.82 9.07
N LYS A 475 -18.65 -27.25 9.57
CA LYS A 475 -19.89 -27.02 8.81
C LYS A 475 -20.35 -25.58 8.96
N LEU A 476 -20.90 -25.03 7.89
CA LEU A 476 -21.40 -23.65 7.83
C LEU A 476 -22.47 -23.51 6.75
N ASN A 477 -23.05 -22.31 6.66
CA ASN A 477 -23.74 -21.86 5.46
C ASN A 477 -23.20 -20.47 5.07
N VAL A 478 -22.80 -20.28 3.81
CA VAL A 478 -22.21 -19.01 3.35
C VAL A 478 -23.24 -17.90 3.26
N CYS A 479 -24.50 -18.21 2.89
CA CYS A 479 -25.58 -17.22 2.90
C CYS A 479 -25.87 -16.73 4.33
N TYR A 480 -25.91 -17.63 5.32
CA TYR A 480 -26.08 -17.24 6.72
C TYR A 480 -25.03 -16.22 7.16
N ASN A 481 -23.76 -16.51 6.84
CA ASN A 481 -22.64 -15.62 7.15
C ASN A 481 -22.66 -14.30 6.36
N ALA A 482 -23.28 -14.28 5.18
CA ALA A 482 -23.34 -13.10 4.33
C ALA A 482 -24.58 -12.24 4.58
N VAL A 483 -25.63 -12.79 5.20
CA VAL A 483 -26.94 -12.12 5.34
C VAL A 483 -27.51 -12.30 6.75
N ASP A 484 -27.94 -13.51 7.11
CA ASP A 484 -28.76 -13.78 8.30
C ASP A 484 -28.09 -13.35 9.60
N ARG A 485 -26.78 -13.60 9.77
CA ARG A 485 -26.04 -13.23 10.99
C ARG A 485 -26.00 -11.72 11.26
N HIS A 486 -26.23 -10.91 10.23
CA HIS A 486 -26.17 -9.45 10.32
C HIS A 486 -27.51 -8.84 10.72
N ILE A 487 -28.60 -9.60 10.75
CA ILE A 487 -29.96 -9.05 10.90
C ILE A 487 -30.19 -8.42 12.28
N GLU A 488 -29.69 -9.04 13.35
CA GLU A 488 -29.92 -8.57 14.72
C GLU A 488 -29.33 -7.17 14.95
N GLU A 489 -28.08 -6.96 14.53
CA GLU A 489 -27.37 -5.69 14.74
C GLU A 489 -27.51 -4.71 13.57
N ARG A 490 -27.72 -5.21 12.34
CA ARG A 490 -27.57 -4.44 11.08
C ARG A 490 -28.74 -4.63 10.12
N GLY A 491 -29.87 -5.17 10.55
CA GLY A 491 -31.01 -5.45 9.69
C GLY A 491 -31.43 -4.26 8.82
N ASP A 492 -31.44 -3.04 9.38
CA ASP A 492 -31.84 -1.82 8.69
C ASP A 492 -30.67 -1.10 7.98
N GLN A 493 -29.45 -1.64 8.10
CA GLN A 493 -28.30 -1.15 7.36
C GLN A 493 -28.43 -1.57 5.89
N VAL A 494 -28.21 -0.64 4.97
CA VAL A 494 -28.07 -0.95 3.53
C VAL A 494 -26.98 -2.02 3.36
N ALA A 495 -27.29 -3.07 2.61
CA ALA A 495 -26.39 -4.14 2.21
C ALA A 495 -26.00 -4.01 0.73
N VAL A 496 -26.98 -3.75 -0.13
CA VAL A 496 -26.80 -3.69 -1.59
C VAL A 496 -27.28 -2.35 -2.13
N ILE A 497 -26.46 -1.74 -2.97
CA ILE A 497 -26.78 -0.53 -3.72
C ILE A 497 -26.74 -0.89 -5.19
N TYR A 498 -27.88 -0.88 -5.87
CA TYR A 498 -27.96 -1.02 -7.31
C TYR A 498 -28.02 0.36 -7.96
N ASP A 499 -27.02 0.68 -8.79
CA ASP A 499 -26.94 1.94 -9.54
C ASP A 499 -26.78 1.61 -11.03
N SER A 500 -27.85 1.82 -11.79
CA SER A 500 -27.92 1.54 -13.23
C SER A 500 -28.19 2.84 -13.99
N PRO A 501 -27.14 3.57 -14.40
CA PRO A 501 -27.30 4.76 -15.25
C PRO A 501 -27.84 4.45 -16.65
N VAL A 502 -27.82 3.18 -17.08
CA VAL A 502 -28.40 2.77 -18.37
C VAL A 502 -29.91 2.61 -18.31
N THR A 503 -30.48 2.46 -17.11
CA THR A 503 -31.93 2.44 -16.86
C THR A 503 -32.41 3.62 -16.01
N ASP A 504 -31.52 4.59 -15.76
CA ASP A 504 -31.75 5.73 -14.86
C ASP A 504 -32.36 5.30 -13.50
N THR A 505 -31.90 4.16 -12.96
CA THR A 505 -32.45 3.52 -11.76
C THR A 505 -31.41 3.42 -10.65
N ILE A 506 -31.79 3.83 -9.43
CA ILE A 506 -31.05 3.55 -8.21
C ILE A 506 -32.00 2.86 -7.23
N ARG A 507 -31.61 1.70 -6.71
CA ARG A 507 -32.34 0.96 -5.67
C ARG A 507 -31.38 0.52 -4.57
N THR A 508 -31.86 0.46 -3.35
CA THR A 508 -31.10 -0.02 -2.21
C THR A 508 -31.86 -1.12 -1.50
N TYR A 509 -31.13 -2.09 -0.97
CA TYR A 509 -31.67 -3.16 -0.14
C TYR A 509 -30.92 -3.17 1.18
N THR A 510 -31.64 -3.05 2.28
CA THR A 510 -31.14 -3.32 3.63
C THR A 510 -30.82 -4.80 3.80
N TYR A 511 -30.09 -5.17 4.86
CA TYR A 511 -29.84 -6.59 5.16
C TYR A 511 -31.15 -7.38 5.36
N ARG A 512 -32.18 -6.74 5.94
CA ARG A 512 -33.51 -7.34 6.12
C ARG A 512 -34.22 -7.57 4.79
N GLU A 513 -34.27 -6.55 3.94
CA GLU A 513 -34.87 -6.68 2.60
C GLU A 513 -34.09 -7.69 1.75
N LEU A 514 -32.75 -7.69 1.83
CA LEU A 514 -31.92 -8.68 1.15
C LEU A 514 -32.24 -10.11 1.62
N LEU A 515 -32.44 -10.31 2.93
CA LEU A 515 -32.84 -11.62 3.46
C LEU A 515 -34.19 -12.07 2.91
N GLU A 516 -35.17 -11.16 2.87
CA GLU A 516 -36.50 -11.46 2.32
C GLU A 516 -36.44 -11.85 0.84
N GLU A 517 -35.69 -11.10 0.03
CA GLU A 517 -35.47 -11.41 -1.39
C GLU A 517 -34.76 -12.76 -1.57
N VAL A 518 -33.71 -13.03 -0.78
CA VAL A 518 -32.95 -14.29 -0.86
C VAL A 518 -33.81 -15.48 -0.42
N LYS A 519 -34.61 -15.35 0.64
CA LYS A 519 -35.54 -16.39 1.08
C LYS A 519 -36.62 -16.65 0.03
N GLY A 520 -37.19 -15.61 -0.57
CA GLY A 520 -38.15 -15.73 -1.67
C GLY A 520 -37.57 -16.48 -2.88
N VAL A 521 -36.37 -16.10 -3.33
CA VAL A 521 -35.68 -16.76 -4.44
C VAL A 521 -35.28 -18.20 -4.07
N ALA A 522 -34.89 -18.47 -2.82
CA ALA A 522 -34.62 -19.84 -2.37
C ALA A 522 -35.89 -20.70 -2.37
N GLY A 523 -37.03 -20.15 -1.93
CA GLY A 523 -38.33 -20.81 -1.99
C GLY A 523 -38.76 -21.10 -3.42
N MET A 524 -38.54 -20.13 -4.33
CA MET A 524 -38.73 -20.30 -5.77
C MET A 524 -37.91 -21.48 -6.30
N LEU A 525 -36.61 -21.54 -6.00
CA LEU A 525 -35.75 -22.64 -6.44
C LEU A 525 -36.17 -24.00 -5.86
N GLN A 526 -36.63 -24.06 -4.60
CA GLN A 526 -37.16 -25.29 -3.99
C GLN A 526 -38.43 -25.79 -4.70
N ARG A 527 -39.31 -24.90 -5.18
CA ARG A 527 -40.48 -25.28 -6.00
C ARG A 527 -40.07 -25.95 -7.31
N HIS A 528 -38.91 -25.55 -7.86
CA HIS A 528 -38.27 -26.23 -8.99
C HIS A 528 -37.36 -27.39 -8.57
N SER A 529 -37.60 -27.94 -7.36
CA SER A 529 -36.94 -29.13 -6.80
C SER A 529 -35.43 -28.99 -6.60
N ILE A 530 -34.87 -27.77 -6.53
CA ILE A 530 -33.45 -27.60 -6.19
C ILE A 530 -33.18 -28.09 -4.77
N VAL A 531 -32.20 -28.99 -4.64
CA VAL A 531 -31.68 -29.47 -3.35
C VAL A 531 -30.17 -29.28 -3.28
N LYS A 532 -29.59 -29.50 -2.10
CA LYS A 532 -28.13 -29.45 -1.86
C LYS A 532 -27.37 -30.30 -2.88
N GLY A 533 -26.36 -29.71 -3.50
CA GLY A 533 -25.50 -30.34 -4.51
C GLY A 533 -26.00 -30.22 -5.96
N ASP A 534 -27.26 -29.83 -6.19
CA ASP A 534 -27.75 -29.57 -7.55
C ASP A 534 -27.02 -28.36 -8.17
N THR A 535 -26.84 -28.38 -9.50
CA THR A 535 -26.23 -27.29 -10.26
C THR A 535 -27.28 -26.32 -10.80
N VAL A 536 -27.02 -25.01 -10.64
CA VAL A 536 -27.88 -23.93 -11.15
C VAL A 536 -27.06 -22.98 -12.00
N VAL A 537 -27.41 -22.78 -13.26
CA VAL A 537 -26.71 -21.83 -14.13
C VAL A 537 -27.39 -20.48 -14.10
N LEU A 538 -26.62 -19.41 -13.91
CA LEU A 538 -27.09 -18.03 -13.99
C LEU A 538 -26.50 -17.36 -15.22
N TYR A 539 -27.33 -17.18 -16.25
CA TYR A 539 -26.99 -16.40 -17.44
C TYR A 539 -27.76 -15.09 -17.40
N MET A 540 -27.33 -14.19 -16.50
CA MET A 540 -28.02 -12.96 -16.16
C MET A 540 -27.12 -11.73 -16.27
N ALA A 541 -27.72 -10.56 -16.38
CA ALA A 541 -27.07 -9.26 -16.38
C ALA A 541 -26.67 -8.82 -14.96
N MET A 542 -26.01 -7.66 -14.84
CA MET A 542 -25.67 -7.02 -13.57
C MET A 542 -26.90 -6.39 -12.91
N VAL A 543 -27.84 -7.23 -12.45
CA VAL A 543 -29.07 -6.84 -11.74
C VAL A 543 -29.10 -7.45 -10.34
N PRO A 544 -29.85 -6.87 -9.37
CA PRO A 544 -29.92 -7.40 -8.00
C PRO A 544 -30.36 -8.86 -7.93
N GLN A 545 -31.27 -9.28 -8.81
CA GLN A 545 -31.80 -10.64 -8.88
C GLN A 545 -30.71 -11.68 -9.11
N THR A 546 -29.64 -11.34 -9.85
CA THR A 546 -28.48 -12.22 -10.04
C THR A 546 -27.78 -12.48 -8.71
N LEU A 547 -27.58 -11.45 -7.88
CA LEU A 547 -27.01 -11.58 -6.55
C LEU A 547 -27.93 -12.39 -5.62
N PHE A 548 -29.24 -12.14 -5.67
CA PHE A 548 -30.22 -12.86 -4.86
C PHE A 548 -30.20 -14.35 -5.19
N ALA A 549 -30.13 -14.70 -6.47
CA ALA A 549 -30.00 -16.08 -6.92
C ALA A 549 -28.68 -16.74 -6.49
N MET A 550 -27.54 -16.04 -6.55
CA MET A 550 -26.26 -16.56 -6.06
C MET A 550 -26.33 -16.90 -4.55
N LEU A 551 -26.93 -16.02 -3.76
CA LEU A 551 -27.11 -16.20 -2.32
C LEU A 551 -28.16 -17.28 -2.01
N ALA A 552 -29.26 -17.35 -2.77
CA ALA A 552 -30.27 -18.38 -2.63
C ALA A 552 -29.72 -19.79 -2.93
N CYS A 553 -28.89 -19.93 -3.97
CA CYS A 553 -28.19 -21.19 -4.23
C CYS A 553 -27.27 -21.55 -3.05
N ALA A 554 -26.50 -20.59 -2.54
CA ALA A 554 -25.66 -20.82 -1.35
C ALA A 554 -26.49 -21.18 -0.10
N ARG A 555 -27.70 -20.60 0.05
CA ARG A 555 -28.64 -20.90 1.14
C ARG A 555 -29.11 -22.36 1.10
N LEU A 556 -29.40 -22.87 -0.09
CA LEU A 556 -29.86 -24.25 -0.31
C LEU A 556 -28.72 -25.28 -0.40
N GLY A 557 -27.46 -24.84 -0.38
CA GLY A 557 -26.31 -25.70 -0.67
C GLY A 557 -26.24 -26.16 -2.13
N ALA A 558 -26.93 -25.48 -3.05
CA ALA A 558 -26.81 -25.71 -4.49
C ALA A 558 -25.53 -25.07 -5.04
N VAL A 559 -24.96 -25.67 -6.09
CA VAL A 559 -23.72 -25.21 -6.72
C VAL A 559 -24.07 -24.33 -7.90
N HIS A 560 -23.98 -23.01 -7.73
CA HIS A 560 -24.29 -22.10 -8.82
C HIS A 560 -23.13 -21.94 -9.81
N SER A 561 -23.46 -21.64 -11.06
CA SER A 561 -22.49 -21.30 -12.11
C SER A 561 -22.94 -20.09 -12.89
N VAL A 562 -22.32 -18.94 -12.60
CA VAL A 562 -22.60 -17.71 -13.33
C VAL A 562 -21.83 -17.70 -14.65
N VAL A 563 -22.54 -17.37 -15.72
CA VAL A 563 -21.99 -17.28 -17.07
C VAL A 563 -22.11 -15.83 -17.55
N PHE A 564 -20.98 -15.24 -17.95
CA PHE A 564 -20.95 -13.85 -18.41
C PHE A 564 -21.91 -13.63 -19.59
N GLY A 565 -22.78 -12.63 -19.46
CA GLY A 565 -23.80 -12.30 -20.45
C GLY A 565 -23.28 -11.99 -21.85
N GLY A 566 -22.03 -11.55 -21.95
CA GLY A 566 -21.39 -11.28 -23.24
C GLY A 566 -20.85 -12.51 -23.97
N PHE A 567 -20.95 -13.73 -23.41
CA PHE A 567 -20.54 -14.93 -24.13
C PHE A 567 -21.49 -15.26 -25.30
N ALA A 568 -20.91 -15.79 -26.37
CA ALA A 568 -21.66 -16.33 -27.49
C ALA A 568 -22.38 -17.65 -27.10
N PRO A 569 -23.44 -18.05 -27.81
CA PRO A 569 -24.22 -19.25 -27.51
C PRO A 569 -23.38 -20.53 -27.40
N ALA A 570 -22.36 -20.68 -28.25
CA ALA A 570 -21.48 -21.85 -28.22
C ALA A 570 -20.67 -21.97 -26.92
N GLU A 571 -20.32 -20.85 -26.29
CA GLU A 571 -19.61 -20.86 -25.01
C GLU A 571 -20.54 -21.17 -23.84
N LEU A 572 -21.77 -20.65 -23.89
CA LEU A 572 -22.81 -21.00 -22.94
C LEU A 572 -23.18 -22.49 -23.04
N ALA A 573 -23.29 -23.02 -24.26
CA ALA A 573 -23.61 -24.42 -24.54
C ALA A 573 -22.63 -25.40 -23.88
N LYS A 574 -21.31 -25.18 -24.05
CA LYS A 574 -20.26 -26.02 -23.44
C LYS A 574 -20.39 -26.11 -21.91
N ARG A 575 -20.80 -25.02 -21.27
CA ARG A 575 -20.94 -24.94 -19.81
C ARG A 575 -22.20 -25.66 -19.35
N ILE A 576 -23.30 -25.46 -20.06
CA ILE A 576 -24.57 -26.18 -19.84
C ILE A 576 -24.37 -27.69 -20.02
N GLU A 577 -23.63 -28.10 -21.05
CA GLU A 577 -23.33 -29.51 -21.33
C GLU A 577 -22.50 -30.16 -20.22
N ASP A 578 -21.50 -29.44 -19.70
CA ASP A 578 -20.56 -29.94 -18.70
C ASP A 578 -21.18 -30.05 -17.29
N CYS A 579 -21.93 -29.03 -16.84
CA CYS A 579 -22.54 -29.07 -15.50
C CYS A 579 -23.96 -29.59 -15.42
N ARG A 580 -24.64 -29.77 -16.57
CA ARG A 580 -26.02 -30.31 -16.66
C ARG A 580 -26.94 -29.69 -15.60
N PRO A 581 -27.17 -28.36 -15.66
CA PRO A 581 -27.92 -27.65 -14.62
C PRO A 581 -29.36 -28.14 -14.54
N LYS A 582 -29.90 -28.20 -13.32
CA LYS A 582 -31.32 -28.52 -13.09
C LYS A 582 -32.23 -27.31 -13.36
N VAL A 583 -31.71 -26.13 -13.09
CA VAL A 583 -32.38 -24.84 -13.36
C VAL A 583 -31.40 -23.91 -14.07
N VAL A 584 -31.88 -23.19 -15.07
CA VAL A 584 -31.20 -22.01 -15.61
C VAL A 584 -32.02 -20.77 -15.26
N LEU A 585 -31.36 -19.78 -14.69
CA LEU A 585 -31.90 -18.45 -14.45
C LEU A 585 -31.34 -17.50 -15.51
N THR A 586 -32.22 -16.73 -16.15
CA THR A 586 -31.81 -15.72 -17.14
C THR A 586 -32.69 -14.47 -17.04
N ASN A 587 -32.38 -13.46 -17.83
CA ASN A 587 -33.25 -12.30 -18.05
C ASN A 587 -33.48 -12.13 -19.55
N THR A 588 -34.49 -11.37 -19.95
CA THR A 588 -34.74 -11.13 -21.38
C THR A 588 -33.63 -10.35 -22.06
N CYS A 589 -33.04 -9.34 -21.40
CA CYS A 589 -31.97 -8.55 -21.99
C CYS A 589 -30.91 -7.95 -21.05
N GLY A 590 -29.73 -7.66 -21.59
CA GLY A 590 -28.74 -6.76 -20.99
C GLY A 590 -28.68 -5.44 -21.74
N ILE A 591 -28.13 -4.40 -21.08
CA ILE A 591 -28.02 -3.06 -21.67
C ILE A 591 -26.55 -2.66 -21.64
N GLU A 592 -25.93 -2.51 -22.81
CA GLU A 592 -24.51 -2.10 -22.89
C GLU A 592 -24.36 -0.57 -22.86
N ASN A 593 -25.25 0.14 -23.54
CA ASN A 593 -25.44 1.59 -23.51
C ASN A 593 -26.90 1.91 -23.84
N LYS A 594 -27.34 3.18 -23.72
CA LYS A 594 -28.76 3.56 -23.94
C LYS A 594 -29.32 3.16 -25.31
N SER A 595 -28.46 2.88 -26.31
CA SER A 595 -28.86 2.48 -27.67
C SER A 595 -28.65 0.99 -28.01
N LYS A 596 -28.02 0.20 -27.13
CA LYS A 596 -27.62 -1.18 -27.45
C LYS A 596 -28.12 -2.18 -26.42
N ILE A 597 -29.10 -2.98 -26.85
CA ILE A 597 -29.71 -4.07 -26.11
C ILE A 597 -29.08 -5.39 -26.55
N VAL A 598 -28.72 -6.23 -25.58
CA VAL A 598 -28.30 -7.62 -25.80
C VAL A 598 -29.48 -8.51 -25.45
N ALA A 599 -30.06 -9.22 -26.42
CA ALA A 599 -31.16 -10.16 -26.17
C ALA A 599 -30.61 -11.49 -25.65
N TYR A 600 -30.82 -11.80 -24.37
CA TYR A 600 -30.20 -12.95 -23.70
C TYR A 600 -30.92 -14.25 -24.02
N LYS A 601 -32.26 -14.23 -24.05
CA LYS A 601 -33.05 -15.44 -24.28
C LYS A 601 -32.81 -16.08 -25.66
N PRO A 602 -32.73 -15.33 -26.78
CA PRO A 602 -32.34 -15.92 -28.07
C PRO A 602 -30.94 -16.57 -28.04
N LEU A 603 -30.00 -16.01 -27.29
CA LEU A 603 -28.66 -16.58 -27.11
C LEU A 603 -28.71 -17.88 -26.30
N LEU A 604 -29.55 -17.93 -25.26
CA LEU A 604 -29.78 -19.10 -24.44
C LEU A 604 -30.47 -20.23 -25.22
N ASP A 605 -31.53 -19.92 -25.97
CA ASP A 605 -32.24 -20.88 -26.80
C ASP A 605 -31.29 -21.54 -27.80
N ARG A 606 -30.44 -20.73 -28.46
CA ARG A 606 -29.39 -21.25 -29.34
C ARG A 606 -28.35 -22.09 -28.59
N ALA A 607 -28.02 -21.74 -27.35
CA ALA A 607 -27.09 -22.51 -26.54
C ALA A 607 -27.66 -23.89 -26.18
N TYR A 608 -28.96 -24.00 -25.88
CA TYR A 608 -29.62 -25.29 -25.65
C TYR A 608 -29.61 -26.19 -26.88
N GLU A 609 -29.86 -25.63 -28.07
CA GLU A 609 -29.76 -26.36 -29.33
C GLU A 609 -28.35 -26.92 -29.55
N LEU A 610 -27.32 -26.09 -29.33
CA LEU A 610 -25.92 -26.48 -29.48
C LEU A 610 -25.47 -27.51 -28.44
N ALA A 611 -25.94 -27.39 -27.19
CA ALA A 611 -25.62 -28.32 -26.12
C ALA A 611 -26.35 -29.66 -26.24
N GLY A 612 -27.40 -29.74 -27.07
CA GLY A 612 -28.29 -30.91 -27.12
C GLY A 612 -28.97 -31.21 -25.77
N TYR A 613 -29.08 -30.20 -24.89
CA TYR A 613 -29.60 -30.34 -23.53
C TYR A 613 -30.35 -29.08 -23.12
N ARG A 614 -31.60 -29.25 -22.68
CA ARG A 614 -32.40 -28.21 -22.03
C ARG A 614 -32.69 -28.65 -20.59
N PRO A 615 -32.47 -27.79 -19.59
CA PRO A 615 -32.76 -28.11 -18.19
C PRO A 615 -34.27 -28.28 -17.95
N PRO A 616 -34.68 -29.01 -16.89
CA PRO A 616 -36.08 -29.14 -16.49
C PRO A 616 -36.82 -27.82 -16.26
N SER A 617 -36.14 -26.74 -15.90
CA SER A 617 -36.76 -25.42 -15.73
C SER A 617 -35.84 -24.28 -16.16
N THR A 618 -36.42 -23.32 -16.86
CA THR A 618 -35.77 -22.04 -17.22
C THR A 618 -36.60 -20.91 -16.64
N ILE A 619 -36.05 -20.13 -15.72
CA ILE A 619 -36.76 -19.01 -15.08
C ILE A 619 -36.21 -17.71 -15.68
N VAL A 620 -37.10 -16.86 -16.18
CA VAL A 620 -36.78 -15.69 -16.97
C VAL A 620 -37.25 -14.43 -16.28
N LEU A 621 -36.31 -13.55 -15.92
CA LEU A 621 -36.59 -12.19 -15.48
C LEU A 621 -36.93 -11.29 -16.68
N GLN A 622 -38.17 -10.82 -16.73
CA GLN A 622 -38.63 -9.88 -17.73
C GLN A 622 -38.06 -8.49 -17.45
N ARG A 623 -37.31 -7.93 -18.40
CA ARG A 623 -36.86 -6.54 -18.34
C ARG A 623 -37.66 -5.67 -19.29
N GLU A 624 -38.06 -4.49 -18.83
CA GLU A 624 -38.94 -3.58 -19.60
C GLU A 624 -38.36 -3.16 -20.95
N GLN A 625 -37.04 -3.09 -21.07
CA GLN A 625 -36.36 -2.68 -22.30
C GLN A 625 -36.54 -3.69 -23.44
N LEU A 626 -36.76 -4.96 -23.12
CA LEU A 626 -37.12 -6.00 -24.08
C LEU A 626 -37.88 -7.09 -23.32
N ARG A 627 -39.21 -7.06 -23.38
CA ARG A 627 -40.05 -8.16 -22.87
C ARG A 627 -40.25 -9.19 -23.98
N GLU A 628 -40.24 -10.46 -23.62
CA GLU A 628 -40.43 -11.57 -24.56
C GLU A 628 -41.47 -12.56 -24.02
N PRO A 629 -42.31 -13.16 -24.88
CA PRO A 629 -43.23 -14.20 -24.43
C PRO A 629 -42.46 -15.44 -23.98
N LEU A 630 -42.97 -16.11 -22.94
CA LEU A 630 -42.41 -17.35 -22.41
C LEU A 630 -43.20 -18.55 -22.93
N ASP A 631 -42.49 -19.62 -23.26
CA ASP A 631 -43.09 -20.86 -23.76
C ASP A 631 -43.15 -21.91 -22.63
N VAL A 632 -44.34 -22.08 -22.05
CA VAL A 632 -44.59 -23.07 -20.99
C VAL A 632 -44.31 -24.50 -21.48
N ALA A 633 -44.54 -24.80 -22.78
CA ALA A 633 -44.23 -26.12 -23.34
C ALA A 633 -42.71 -26.40 -23.36
N ARG A 634 -41.88 -25.35 -23.29
CA ARG A 634 -40.42 -25.43 -23.14
C ARG A 634 -39.95 -25.32 -21.68
N ASN A 635 -40.86 -25.40 -20.71
CA ASN A 635 -40.60 -25.21 -19.28
C ASN A 635 -39.96 -23.84 -18.97
N GLU A 636 -40.47 -22.79 -19.61
CA GLU A 636 -40.08 -21.41 -19.36
C GLU A 636 -41.06 -20.74 -18.41
N TYR A 637 -40.55 -20.21 -17.30
CA TYR A 637 -41.32 -19.63 -16.21
C TYR A 637 -40.92 -18.17 -15.99
N ASP A 638 -41.90 -17.34 -15.64
CA ASP A 638 -41.69 -15.91 -15.37
C ASP A 638 -41.17 -15.72 -13.94
N TRP A 639 -40.06 -14.99 -13.79
CA TRP A 639 -39.42 -14.77 -12.49
C TRP A 639 -40.37 -14.16 -11.45
N ASP A 640 -41.09 -13.10 -11.80
CA ASP A 640 -41.93 -12.37 -10.85
C ASP A 640 -43.11 -13.24 -10.40
N SER A 641 -43.68 -14.02 -11.33
CA SER A 641 -44.75 -14.96 -11.05
C SER A 641 -44.31 -16.10 -10.12
N GLU A 642 -43.13 -16.68 -10.38
CA GLU A 642 -42.57 -17.76 -9.54
C GLU A 642 -42.12 -17.24 -8.16
N LEU A 643 -41.56 -16.03 -8.09
CA LEU A 643 -41.21 -15.37 -6.83
C LEU A 643 -42.45 -15.06 -6.00
N ALA A 644 -43.52 -14.55 -6.62
CA ALA A 644 -44.81 -14.32 -5.95
C ALA A 644 -45.42 -15.62 -5.41
N ALA A 645 -45.31 -16.72 -6.16
CA ALA A 645 -45.75 -18.05 -5.73
C ALA A 645 -44.92 -18.63 -4.56
N ALA A 646 -43.73 -18.08 -4.32
CA ALA A 646 -42.84 -18.42 -3.20
C ALA A 646 -42.84 -17.36 -2.09
N GLN A 647 -43.69 -16.32 -2.19
CA GLN A 647 -43.70 -15.23 -1.21
C GLN A 647 -44.05 -15.76 0.19
N GLY A 648 -43.30 -15.30 1.20
CA GLY A 648 -43.46 -15.76 2.58
C GLY A 648 -42.82 -17.12 2.88
N ALA A 649 -42.08 -17.72 1.92
CA ALA A 649 -41.31 -18.92 2.19
C ALA A 649 -40.25 -18.66 3.25
N ASP A 650 -40.35 -19.38 4.37
CA ASP A 650 -39.36 -19.36 5.43
C ASP A 650 -38.33 -20.47 5.18
N VAL A 651 -37.40 -20.21 4.25
CA VAL A 651 -36.37 -21.18 3.88
C VAL A 651 -35.20 -21.07 4.85
N GLU A 652 -34.88 -22.15 5.54
CA GLU A 652 -33.71 -22.22 6.42
C GLU A 652 -32.39 -22.33 5.64
N CYS A 653 -31.29 -21.93 6.27
CA CYS A 653 -29.94 -22.11 5.72
C CYS A 653 -29.51 -23.58 5.86
N GLU A 654 -29.33 -24.29 4.74
CA GLU A 654 -28.87 -25.68 4.73
C GLU A 654 -27.39 -25.76 5.17
N PRO A 655 -27.06 -26.45 6.27
CA PRO A 655 -25.68 -26.65 6.67
C PRO A 655 -24.90 -27.51 5.65
N VAL A 656 -23.80 -26.97 5.16
CA VAL A 656 -22.89 -27.68 4.25
C VAL A 656 -21.55 -27.93 4.91
N ASP A 657 -20.85 -28.99 4.48
CA ASP A 657 -19.48 -29.22 4.91
C ASP A 657 -18.60 -28.07 4.41
N SER A 658 -17.54 -27.74 5.15
CA SER A 658 -16.63 -26.64 4.81
C SER A 658 -16.11 -26.71 3.38
N ASN A 659 -15.84 -27.92 2.87
CA ASN A 659 -15.32 -28.15 1.52
C ASN A 659 -16.42 -28.42 0.48
N HIS A 660 -17.71 -28.29 0.85
CA HIS A 660 -18.82 -28.35 -0.10
C HIS A 660 -18.66 -27.25 -1.16
N PRO A 661 -18.88 -27.56 -2.46
CA PRO A 661 -18.77 -26.55 -3.52
C PRO A 661 -19.81 -25.44 -3.33
N LEU A 662 -19.35 -24.21 -3.16
CA LEU A 662 -20.21 -23.03 -3.12
C LEU A 662 -20.68 -22.65 -4.51
N TYR A 663 -19.74 -22.63 -5.46
CA TYR A 663 -19.98 -22.30 -6.84
C TYR A 663 -18.96 -22.96 -7.76
N MET A 664 -19.27 -22.94 -9.05
CA MET A 664 -18.39 -23.36 -10.12
C MET A 664 -18.25 -22.23 -11.14
N LEU A 665 -17.01 -21.80 -11.40
CA LEU A 665 -16.72 -20.74 -12.35
C LEU A 665 -15.82 -21.23 -13.49
N TYR A 666 -16.31 -21.14 -14.72
CA TYR A 666 -15.61 -21.67 -15.88
C TYR A 666 -14.50 -20.75 -16.40
N THR A 667 -13.29 -21.29 -16.53
CA THR A 667 -12.16 -20.64 -17.20
C THR A 667 -11.84 -21.29 -18.55
N SER A 668 -11.16 -20.56 -19.44
CA SER A 668 -10.77 -21.08 -20.76
C SER A 668 -9.79 -22.24 -20.64
N GLY A 669 -10.09 -23.36 -21.29
CA GLY A 669 -9.19 -24.50 -21.41
C GLY A 669 -8.32 -24.42 -22.67
N THR A 670 -7.09 -24.91 -22.61
CA THR A 670 -6.21 -25.05 -23.78
C THR A 670 -6.64 -26.19 -24.71
N THR A 671 -7.43 -27.15 -24.19
CA THR A 671 -7.83 -28.41 -24.83
C THR A 671 -9.26 -28.43 -25.38
N GLY A 672 -9.94 -27.28 -25.50
CA GLY A 672 -11.27 -27.16 -26.13
C GLY A 672 -12.46 -27.13 -25.15
N MET A 673 -12.47 -27.97 -24.11
CA MET A 673 -13.49 -27.94 -23.05
C MET A 673 -13.12 -26.95 -21.92
N PRO A 674 -14.07 -26.13 -21.44
CA PRO A 674 -13.80 -25.16 -20.37
C PRO A 674 -13.47 -25.87 -19.06
N LYS A 675 -12.71 -25.22 -18.18
CA LYS A 675 -12.32 -25.75 -16.86
C LYS A 675 -13.31 -25.25 -15.82
N GLY A 676 -14.14 -26.12 -15.24
CA GLY A 676 -15.08 -25.75 -14.18
C GLY A 676 -14.39 -25.64 -12.82
N VAL A 677 -13.90 -24.45 -12.45
CA VAL A 677 -13.19 -24.25 -11.18
C VAL A 677 -14.18 -24.33 -10.02
N LEU A 678 -14.01 -25.29 -9.12
CA LEU A 678 -14.83 -25.42 -7.91
C LEU A 678 -14.26 -24.62 -6.75
N ARG A 679 -15.13 -23.87 -6.08
CA ARG A 679 -14.79 -23.12 -4.88
C ARG A 679 -15.35 -23.78 -3.62
N PRO A 680 -14.53 -24.15 -2.62
CA PRO A 680 -15.04 -24.65 -1.34
C PRO A 680 -15.69 -23.53 -0.51
N SER A 681 -16.70 -23.85 0.29
CA SER A 681 -17.51 -22.89 1.06
C SER A 681 -16.75 -22.20 2.20
N GLY A 682 -16.28 -22.96 3.19
CA GLY A 682 -15.62 -22.47 4.40
C GLY A 682 -14.27 -21.79 4.14
N PRO A 683 -13.32 -22.44 3.44
CA PRO A 683 -12.02 -21.85 3.17
C PRO A 683 -12.12 -20.53 2.38
N HIS A 684 -13.09 -20.44 1.46
CA HIS A 684 -13.32 -19.21 0.72
C HIS A 684 -13.89 -18.10 1.59
N ALA A 685 -14.87 -18.39 2.45
CA ALA A 685 -15.43 -17.40 3.37
C ALA A 685 -14.33 -16.82 4.28
N VAL A 686 -13.46 -17.66 4.83
CA VAL A 686 -12.31 -17.23 5.64
C VAL A 686 -11.37 -16.32 4.84
N ALA A 687 -10.96 -16.73 3.64
CA ALA A 687 -10.06 -15.96 2.79
C ALA A 687 -10.64 -14.59 2.39
N LEU A 688 -11.93 -14.54 2.05
CA LEU A 688 -12.60 -13.28 1.69
C LEU A 688 -12.74 -12.34 2.88
N LEU A 689 -13.16 -12.83 4.05
CA LEU A 689 -13.24 -12.03 5.27
C LEU A 689 -11.87 -11.49 5.69
N TYR A 690 -10.84 -12.32 5.54
CA TYR A 690 -9.47 -11.90 5.77
C TYR A 690 -9.07 -10.75 4.84
N ALA A 691 -9.28 -10.90 3.54
CA ALA A 691 -8.99 -9.85 2.56
C ALA A 691 -9.77 -8.57 2.83
N GLN A 692 -11.07 -8.66 3.17
CA GLN A 692 -11.90 -7.50 3.50
C GLN A 692 -11.32 -6.71 4.68
N ARG A 693 -11.00 -7.38 5.78
CA ARG A 693 -10.53 -6.70 7.01
C ARG A 693 -9.09 -6.23 6.91
N TYR A 694 -8.19 -7.05 6.38
CA TYR A 694 -6.74 -6.78 6.45
C TYR A 694 -6.16 -6.22 5.17
N MET A 695 -6.59 -6.73 4.00
CA MET A 695 -6.08 -6.22 2.74
C MET A 695 -6.74 -4.89 2.36
N TYR A 696 -8.07 -4.90 2.24
CA TYR A 696 -8.84 -3.72 1.85
C TYR A 696 -9.11 -2.76 3.03
N GLY A 697 -8.85 -3.20 4.26
CA GLY A 697 -9.07 -2.37 5.45
C GLY A 697 -10.51 -1.91 5.59
N LEU A 698 -11.49 -2.71 5.16
CA LEU A 698 -12.90 -2.37 5.15
C LEU A 698 -13.55 -2.79 6.47
N LEU A 699 -14.19 -1.84 7.15
CA LEU A 699 -14.93 -2.09 8.38
C LEU A 699 -16.39 -2.44 8.05
N PRO A 700 -17.06 -3.24 8.90
CA PRO A 700 -18.50 -3.46 8.78
C PRO A 700 -19.27 -2.14 8.66
N GLY A 701 -20.24 -2.08 7.76
CA GLY A 701 -21.03 -0.89 7.46
C GLY A 701 -20.45 0.05 6.40
N GLU A 702 -19.18 -0.10 6.03
CA GLU A 702 -18.56 0.72 4.99
C GLU A 702 -18.85 0.19 3.58
N THR A 703 -18.68 1.04 2.57
CA THR A 703 -19.05 0.70 1.19
C THR A 703 -17.84 0.24 0.37
N MET A 704 -17.92 -0.96 -0.18
CA MET A 704 -17.05 -1.42 -1.27
C MET A 704 -17.76 -1.23 -2.61
N PHE A 705 -17.04 -0.71 -3.59
CA PHE A 705 -17.49 -0.73 -4.98
C PHE A 705 -16.49 -1.51 -5.83
N THR A 706 -16.95 -2.65 -6.34
CA THR A 706 -16.19 -3.47 -7.28
C THR A 706 -16.77 -3.29 -8.68
N PHE A 707 -16.03 -2.61 -9.56
CA PHE A 707 -16.39 -2.46 -10.96
C PHE A 707 -16.02 -3.73 -11.73
N SER A 708 -16.88 -4.74 -11.63
CA SER A 708 -16.75 -6.02 -12.33
C SER A 708 -18.11 -6.63 -12.59
N ASP A 709 -18.14 -7.64 -13.46
CA ASP A 709 -19.31 -8.48 -13.69
C ASP A 709 -19.24 -9.76 -12.84
N PHE A 710 -20.39 -10.32 -12.45
CA PHE A 710 -20.48 -11.60 -11.75
C PHE A 710 -19.94 -12.76 -12.57
N GLY A 711 -19.89 -12.71 -13.90
CA GLY A 711 -19.26 -13.72 -14.75
C GLY A 711 -17.75 -13.90 -14.55
N TRP A 712 -17.13 -13.07 -13.70
CA TRP A 712 -15.71 -13.16 -13.34
C TRP A 712 -15.54 -13.37 -11.83
N THR A 713 -14.39 -13.93 -11.44
CA THR A 713 -14.09 -14.19 -10.01
C THR A 713 -14.04 -12.90 -9.20
N LEU A 714 -13.68 -11.77 -9.82
CA LEU A 714 -13.66 -10.45 -9.18
C LEU A 714 -15.06 -10.04 -8.70
N GLY A 715 -16.09 -10.30 -9.51
CA GLY A 715 -17.49 -10.04 -9.15
C GLY A 715 -17.99 -10.99 -8.07
N HIS A 716 -17.69 -12.29 -8.17
CA HIS A 716 -18.04 -13.26 -7.13
C HIS A 716 -17.45 -12.89 -5.77
N SER A 717 -16.13 -12.70 -5.72
CA SER A 717 -15.40 -12.48 -4.47
C SER A 717 -15.70 -11.10 -3.86
N TYR A 718 -15.83 -10.06 -4.68
CA TYR A 718 -15.81 -8.67 -4.17
C TYR A 718 -16.96 -7.76 -4.61
N ALA A 719 -17.86 -8.21 -5.49
CA ALA A 719 -19.17 -7.56 -5.68
C ALA A 719 -20.31 -8.31 -4.95
N ALA A 720 -20.14 -9.62 -4.70
CA ALA A 720 -21.09 -10.45 -3.95
C ALA A 720 -20.56 -10.80 -2.54
N TYR A 721 -19.78 -11.89 -2.42
CA TYR A 721 -19.57 -12.57 -1.15
C TYR A 721 -18.76 -11.75 -0.13
N GLY A 722 -17.61 -11.22 -0.51
CA GLY A 722 -16.68 -10.57 0.43
C GLY A 722 -17.32 -9.42 1.23
N PRO A 723 -17.89 -8.38 0.57
CA PRO A 723 -18.52 -7.27 1.29
C PRO A 723 -19.65 -7.74 2.19
N LEU A 724 -20.52 -8.63 1.69
CA LEU A 724 -21.68 -9.10 2.42
C LEU A 724 -21.28 -9.93 3.64
N LEU A 725 -20.32 -10.84 3.51
CA LEU A 725 -19.72 -11.58 4.64
C LEU A 725 -19.16 -10.61 5.69
N ASN A 726 -18.54 -9.50 5.29
CA ASN A 726 -17.97 -8.53 6.21
C ASN A 726 -19.02 -7.60 6.86
N GLY A 727 -20.31 -7.73 6.57
CA GLY A 727 -21.32 -6.79 7.05
C GLY A 727 -21.24 -5.42 6.35
N SER A 728 -20.60 -5.34 5.18
CA SER A 728 -20.33 -4.12 4.41
C SER A 728 -21.38 -3.88 3.31
N ARG A 729 -21.46 -2.64 2.81
CA ARG A 729 -22.29 -2.30 1.64
C ARG A 729 -21.55 -2.67 0.35
N THR A 730 -22.24 -3.30 -0.59
CA THR A 730 -21.73 -3.52 -1.95
C THR A 730 -22.49 -2.69 -2.97
N VAL A 731 -21.77 -2.16 -3.98
CA VAL A 731 -22.38 -1.45 -5.12
C VAL A 731 -22.42 -2.38 -6.34
N LEU A 732 -23.63 -2.67 -6.80
CA LEU A 732 -23.90 -3.33 -8.08
C LEU A 732 -24.12 -2.25 -9.14
N PHE A 733 -23.18 -2.16 -10.07
CA PHE A 733 -23.19 -1.12 -11.10
C PHE A 733 -23.51 -1.71 -12.47
N GLU A 734 -24.61 -1.26 -13.08
CA GLU A 734 -24.95 -1.62 -14.45
C GLU A 734 -24.69 -0.42 -15.38
N GLY A 735 -23.48 -0.36 -15.92
CA GLY A 735 -23.08 0.71 -16.80
C GLY A 735 -21.65 0.58 -17.29
N LYS A 736 -21.12 1.69 -17.82
CA LYS A 736 -19.76 1.80 -18.32
C LYS A 736 -18.99 2.85 -17.51
N PRO A 737 -17.64 2.80 -17.50
CA PRO A 737 -16.86 3.80 -16.77
C PRO A 737 -16.99 5.21 -17.37
N VAL A 738 -17.35 5.29 -18.65
CA VAL A 738 -17.62 6.53 -19.41
C VAL A 738 -18.81 6.30 -20.34
N GLY A 739 -19.51 7.37 -20.72
CA GLY A 739 -20.62 7.29 -21.69
C GLY A 739 -21.96 6.84 -21.10
N THR A 740 -22.05 6.68 -19.78
CA THR A 740 -23.31 6.38 -19.08
C THR A 740 -23.46 7.26 -17.81
N PRO A 741 -23.62 8.59 -17.93
CA PRO A 741 -23.64 9.38 -19.17
C PRO A 741 -22.28 9.95 -19.59
N ASP A 742 -21.36 10.20 -18.65
CA ASP A 742 -20.08 10.88 -18.91
C ASP A 742 -18.94 10.30 -18.07
N ALA A 743 -17.74 10.91 -18.16
CA ALA A 743 -16.55 10.48 -17.41
C ALA A 743 -16.60 10.81 -15.91
N GLY A 744 -17.59 11.59 -15.45
CA GLY A 744 -17.82 11.88 -14.04
C GLY A 744 -18.60 10.80 -13.30
N GLN A 745 -19.16 9.82 -14.01
CA GLN A 745 -20.08 8.82 -13.47
C GLN A 745 -19.47 7.99 -12.32
N LEU A 746 -18.22 7.53 -12.45
CA LEU A 746 -17.58 6.78 -11.36
C LEU A 746 -17.39 7.66 -10.10
N TYR A 747 -16.95 8.91 -10.28
CA TYR A 747 -16.82 9.85 -9.17
C TYR A 747 -18.17 10.18 -8.51
N ARG A 748 -19.26 10.24 -9.30
CA ARG A 748 -20.63 10.34 -8.76
C ARG A 748 -20.94 9.18 -7.84
N VAL A 749 -20.75 7.95 -8.31
CA VAL A 749 -21.00 6.72 -7.53
C VAL A 749 -20.16 6.74 -6.25
N PHE A 750 -18.88 7.08 -6.36
CA PHE A 750 -18.00 7.14 -5.20
C PHE A 750 -18.51 8.13 -4.14
N SER A 751 -18.94 9.32 -4.57
CA SER A 751 -19.39 10.40 -3.69
C SER A 751 -20.77 10.15 -3.09
N GLN A 752 -21.72 9.76 -3.94
CA GLN A 752 -23.12 9.54 -3.58
C GLN A 752 -23.29 8.36 -2.62
N HIS A 753 -22.56 7.26 -2.87
CA HIS A 753 -22.70 6.02 -2.08
C HIS A 753 -21.62 5.85 -1.00
N LYS A 754 -20.84 6.91 -0.77
CA LYS A 754 -19.75 6.95 0.22
C LYS A 754 -18.79 5.76 0.10
N VAL A 755 -18.38 5.46 -1.13
CA VAL A 755 -17.45 4.36 -1.43
C VAL A 755 -16.14 4.55 -0.68
N ARG A 756 -15.80 3.58 0.18
CA ARG A 756 -14.58 3.55 0.97
C ARG A 756 -13.44 2.92 0.18
N VAL A 757 -13.71 1.80 -0.48
CA VAL A 757 -12.74 1.07 -1.29
C VAL A 757 -13.30 0.87 -2.69
N PHE A 758 -12.51 1.24 -3.70
CA PHE A 758 -12.82 0.98 -5.10
C PHE A 758 -11.92 -0.14 -5.64
N LEU A 759 -12.50 -1.13 -6.29
CA LEU A 759 -11.79 -2.26 -6.91
C LEU A 759 -12.20 -2.38 -8.38
N CYS A 760 -11.23 -2.40 -9.30
CA CYS A 760 -11.51 -2.53 -10.73
C CYS A 760 -10.34 -3.18 -11.50
N ALA A 761 -10.46 -3.32 -12.81
CA ALA A 761 -9.28 -3.60 -13.66
C ALA A 761 -8.53 -2.29 -13.98
N PRO A 762 -7.20 -2.31 -14.20
CA PRO A 762 -6.45 -1.13 -14.63
C PRO A 762 -7.04 -0.46 -15.89
N THR A 763 -7.57 -1.26 -16.82
CA THR A 763 -8.26 -0.77 -18.04
C THR A 763 -9.38 0.24 -17.74
N VAL A 764 -10.10 0.09 -16.62
CA VAL A 764 -11.14 1.06 -16.22
C VAL A 764 -10.53 2.45 -15.98
N VAL A 765 -9.37 2.48 -15.32
CA VAL A 765 -8.64 3.73 -15.04
C VAL A 765 -8.04 4.31 -16.31
N VAL A 766 -7.55 3.48 -17.23
CA VAL A 766 -7.07 3.90 -18.56
C VAL A 766 -8.19 4.61 -19.33
N VAL A 767 -9.39 4.00 -19.38
CA VAL A 767 -10.55 4.58 -20.08
C VAL A 767 -10.98 5.89 -19.44
N LEU A 768 -11.02 5.95 -18.10
CA LEU A 768 -11.35 7.16 -17.36
C LEU A 768 -10.35 8.29 -17.65
N ARG A 769 -9.04 8.01 -17.58
CA ARG A 769 -7.96 8.95 -17.89
C ARG A 769 -8.04 9.46 -19.33
N ARG A 770 -8.36 8.60 -20.29
CA ARG A 770 -8.49 9.01 -21.70
C ARG A 770 -9.65 9.99 -21.90
N ALA A 771 -10.75 9.78 -21.19
CA ALA A 771 -11.94 10.62 -21.29
C ALA A 771 -11.86 11.90 -20.45
N ASP A 772 -11.10 11.89 -19.35
CA ASP A 772 -10.86 13.05 -18.49
C ASP A 772 -9.37 13.21 -18.11
N PRO A 773 -8.49 13.59 -19.08
CA PRO A 773 -7.04 13.63 -18.86
C PRO A 773 -6.61 14.59 -17.75
N GLU A 774 -7.32 15.71 -17.63
CA GLU A 774 -7.07 16.78 -16.65
C GLU A 774 -7.83 16.56 -15.33
N ALA A 775 -8.57 15.45 -15.19
CA ALA A 775 -9.39 15.13 -14.03
C ALA A 775 -10.39 16.26 -13.65
N LEU A 776 -10.99 16.92 -14.64
CA LEU A 776 -11.94 18.02 -14.40
C LEU A 776 -13.23 17.52 -13.76
N PHE A 777 -13.72 16.34 -14.14
CA PHE A 777 -14.93 15.77 -13.53
C PHE A 777 -14.72 15.43 -12.06
N ARG A 778 -13.52 14.95 -11.70
CA ARG A 778 -13.15 14.64 -10.32
C ARG A 778 -13.42 15.79 -9.36
N THR A 779 -13.16 17.04 -9.80
CA THR A 779 -13.29 18.25 -8.96
C THR A 779 -14.72 18.55 -8.53
N LYS A 780 -15.72 17.95 -9.18
CA LYS A 780 -17.14 18.14 -8.89
C LYS A 780 -17.64 17.31 -7.69
N TYR A 781 -16.81 16.39 -7.19
CA TYR A 781 -17.25 15.36 -6.23
C TYR A 781 -16.38 15.31 -4.97
N ASP A 782 -17.02 15.23 -3.80
CA ASP A 782 -16.34 14.99 -2.52
C ASP A 782 -16.01 13.49 -2.38
N LEU A 783 -14.71 13.17 -2.27
CA LEU A 783 -14.22 11.81 -1.99
C LEU A 783 -13.27 11.78 -0.80
N THR A 784 -13.46 12.66 0.19
CA THR A 784 -12.68 12.63 1.44
C THR A 784 -12.86 11.32 2.21
N HIS A 785 -13.99 10.62 2.00
CA HIS A 785 -14.29 9.33 2.60
C HIS A 785 -13.65 8.13 1.90
N MET A 786 -12.91 8.26 0.79
CA MET A 786 -12.22 7.10 0.20
C MET A 786 -11.01 6.66 1.06
N ARG A 787 -10.58 5.41 0.94
CA ARG A 787 -9.31 4.89 1.48
C ARG A 787 -8.35 4.41 0.40
N GLY A 788 -8.82 4.01 -0.76
CA GLY A 788 -7.90 3.56 -1.81
C GLY A 788 -8.59 2.92 -2.99
N LEU A 789 -7.77 2.70 -4.00
CA LEU A 789 -8.05 1.94 -5.21
C LEU A 789 -7.26 0.64 -5.18
N PHE A 790 -7.91 -0.44 -5.58
CA PHE A 790 -7.27 -1.72 -5.80
C PHE A 790 -7.52 -2.13 -7.24
N VAL A 791 -6.50 -2.66 -7.90
CA VAL A 791 -6.60 -3.04 -9.30
C VAL A 791 -6.13 -4.48 -9.52
N ALA A 792 -6.95 -5.26 -10.22
CA ALA A 792 -6.69 -6.68 -10.44
C ALA A 792 -6.95 -7.09 -11.90
N GLY A 793 -6.44 -8.26 -12.26
CA GLY A 793 -6.71 -8.93 -13.54
C GLY A 793 -5.78 -8.55 -14.68
N GLU A 794 -5.08 -7.42 -14.58
CA GLU A 794 -4.07 -6.96 -15.55
C GLU A 794 -2.95 -6.23 -14.79
N ARG A 795 -1.76 -6.14 -15.38
CA ARG A 795 -0.65 -5.38 -14.81
C ARG A 795 -1.00 -3.89 -14.79
N CYS A 796 -0.79 -3.24 -13.65
CA CYS A 796 -0.97 -1.80 -13.54
C CYS A 796 0.34 -1.04 -13.82
N THR A 797 0.32 -0.11 -14.76
CA THR A 797 1.52 0.65 -15.15
C THR A 797 1.78 1.83 -14.23
N ARG A 798 3.03 2.32 -14.20
CA ARG A 798 3.42 3.52 -13.47
C ARG A 798 2.51 4.70 -13.80
N GLU A 799 2.19 4.89 -15.07
CA GLU A 799 1.40 6.02 -15.55
C GLU A 799 -0.01 6.01 -14.96
N ILE A 800 -0.59 4.82 -14.76
CA ILE A 800 -1.91 4.65 -14.14
C ILE A 800 -1.85 4.90 -12.65
N HIS A 801 -0.81 4.40 -11.95
CA HIS A 801 -0.59 4.72 -10.54
C HIS A 801 -0.43 6.24 -10.34
N SER A 802 0.49 6.86 -11.08
CA SER A 802 0.78 8.29 -10.97
C SER A 802 -0.43 9.15 -11.31
N TRP A 803 -1.21 8.79 -12.33
CA TRP A 803 -2.43 9.52 -12.67
C TRP A 803 -3.47 9.43 -11.55
N TRP A 804 -3.71 8.24 -10.98
CA TRP A 804 -4.64 8.08 -9.87
C TRP A 804 -4.20 8.87 -8.64
N ILE A 805 -2.93 8.70 -8.21
CA ILE A 805 -2.36 9.41 -7.06
C ILE A 805 -2.51 10.93 -7.23
N SER A 806 -2.13 11.45 -8.39
CA SER A 806 -2.26 12.88 -8.71
C SER A 806 -3.73 13.35 -8.69
N THR A 807 -4.62 12.59 -9.33
CA THR A 807 -6.05 12.88 -9.44
C THR A 807 -6.76 12.92 -8.09
N ILE A 808 -6.37 12.04 -7.17
CA ILE A 808 -7.05 11.89 -5.88
C ILE A 808 -6.44 12.79 -4.80
N THR A 809 -5.12 12.93 -4.77
CA THR A 809 -4.41 13.65 -3.70
C THR A 809 -4.00 15.08 -4.08
N GLY A 810 -4.04 15.42 -5.38
CA GLY A 810 -3.51 16.67 -5.93
C GLY A 810 -1.97 16.73 -5.93
N ARG A 811 -1.28 15.62 -5.65
CA ARG A 811 0.19 15.53 -5.62
C ARG A 811 0.65 14.49 -6.63
N ALA A 812 1.38 14.93 -7.66
CA ALA A 812 1.98 14.02 -8.62
C ALA A 812 3.29 13.43 -8.06
N PRO A 813 3.50 12.11 -8.14
CA PRO A 813 4.82 11.51 -7.92
C PRO A 813 5.85 12.09 -8.89
N SER A 814 7.11 12.20 -8.46
CA SER A 814 8.22 12.61 -9.32
C SER A 814 8.47 11.57 -10.42
N PRO A 815 8.97 11.95 -11.61
CA PRO A 815 9.41 10.99 -12.62
C PRO A 815 10.44 9.97 -12.13
N ASP A 816 11.26 10.35 -11.14
CA ASP A 816 12.33 9.52 -10.60
C ASP A 816 11.91 8.61 -9.43
N ASP A 817 10.72 8.82 -8.85
CA ASP A 817 10.24 8.06 -7.70
C ASP A 817 10.02 6.59 -8.09
N THR A 818 10.68 5.61 -7.49
CA THR A 818 10.38 4.18 -7.75
C THR A 818 9.31 3.64 -6.80
N THR A 819 9.14 4.28 -5.65
CA THR A 819 8.12 3.99 -4.65
C THR A 819 7.38 5.26 -4.22
N VAL A 820 6.15 5.10 -3.73
CA VAL A 820 5.33 6.18 -3.16
C VAL A 820 4.74 5.73 -1.83
N SER A 821 4.90 6.57 -0.81
CA SER A 821 4.20 6.44 0.47
C SER A 821 2.90 7.26 0.45
N CYS A 822 1.85 6.72 1.06
CA CYS A 822 0.53 7.37 1.16
C CYS A 822 0.23 7.87 2.58
N ASP A 823 1.24 8.03 3.44
CA ASP A 823 1.08 8.33 4.87
C ASP A 823 0.32 9.65 5.12
N LYS A 824 0.47 10.60 4.18
CA LYS A 824 -0.16 11.93 4.26
C LYS A 824 -1.59 11.96 3.71
N ASP A 825 -1.95 10.99 2.86
CA ASP A 825 -3.27 10.88 2.26
C ASP A 825 -3.50 9.46 1.73
N ILE A 826 -4.14 8.64 2.57
CA ILE A 826 -4.39 7.23 2.29
C ILE A 826 -5.17 7.04 0.99
N ARG A 827 -5.98 8.02 0.55
CA ARG A 827 -6.75 7.95 -0.70
C ARG A 827 -5.86 7.76 -1.94
N GLY A 828 -4.59 8.17 -1.85
CA GLY A 828 -3.59 7.94 -2.88
C GLY A 828 -3.21 6.47 -3.06
N VAL A 829 -3.58 5.58 -2.11
CA VAL A 829 -3.30 4.14 -2.24
C VAL A 829 -3.93 3.61 -3.53
N ILE A 830 -3.05 3.10 -4.39
CA ILE A 830 -3.39 2.27 -5.53
C ILE A 830 -2.53 1.01 -5.46
N SER A 831 -3.17 -0.10 -5.09
CA SER A 831 -2.51 -1.41 -5.03
C SER A 831 -2.90 -2.23 -6.24
N ASP A 832 -1.92 -2.58 -7.08
CA ASP A 832 -2.06 -3.75 -7.93
C ASP A 832 -2.10 -4.98 -7.02
N ASN A 833 -3.10 -5.83 -7.22
CA ASN A 833 -3.22 -7.10 -6.52
C ASN A 833 -3.39 -8.23 -7.51
N TRP A 834 -2.42 -9.14 -7.52
CA TRP A 834 -2.40 -10.26 -8.44
C TRP A 834 -2.99 -11.52 -7.82
N TRP A 835 -3.85 -12.15 -8.61
CA TRP A 835 -4.54 -13.39 -8.30
C TRP A 835 -5.29 -13.90 -9.53
N GLN A 836 -5.83 -15.10 -9.41
CA GLN A 836 -6.45 -15.85 -10.48
C GLN A 836 -7.81 -16.42 -10.04
N THR A 837 -8.61 -16.87 -11.00
CA THR A 837 -9.86 -17.57 -10.71
C THR A 837 -9.61 -18.80 -9.84
N GLU A 838 -8.50 -19.49 -10.03
CA GLU A 838 -8.08 -20.64 -9.26
C GLU A 838 -7.82 -20.29 -7.79
N SER A 839 -7.11 -19.18 -7.51
CA SER A 839 -6.84 -18.72 -6.14
C SER A 839 -8.05 -18.16 -5.38
N GLY A 840 -9.03 -17.58 -6.10
CA GLY A 840 -10.27 -17.04 -5.51
C GLY A 840 -10.16 -15.77 -4.67
N SER A 841 -8.95 -15.41 -4.26
CA SER A 841 -8.64 -14.18 -3.51
C SER A 841 -7.21 -13.72 -3.82
N PRO A 842 -6.86 -12.45 -3.55
CA PRO A 842 -5.53 -11.88 -3.77
C PRO A 842 -4.40 -12.73 -3.21
N MET A 843 -3.40 -13.04 -4.05
CA MET A 843 -2.17 -13.71 -3.63
C MET A 843 -1.10 -12.70 -3.23
N THR A 844 -1.17 -11.50 -3.83
CA THR A 844 -0.30 -10.37 -3.53
C THR A 844 -1.11 -9.08 -3.47
N GLY A 845 -0.56 -8.08 -2.81
CA GLY A 845 -1.09 -6.72 -2.74
C GLY A 845 -0.53 -5.95 -1.55
N ILE A 846 -1.08 -4.76 -1.31
CA ILE A 846 -0.77 -3.93 -0.15
C ILE A 846 -1.92 -4.03 0.83
N CYS A 847 -1.63 -4.40 2.07
CA CYS A 847 -2.61 -4.47 3.14
C CYS A 847 -2.73 -3.16 3.89
N ILE A 848 -3.89 -2.49 3.76
CA ILE A 848 -4.15 -1.22 4.45
C ILE A 848 -4.92 -1.39 5.76
N GLY A 849 -5.31 -2.61 6.12
CA GLY A 849 -6.13 -2.91 7.30
C GLY A 849 -5.36 -3.29 8.57
N TYR A 850 -4.04 -3.49 8.48
CA TYR A 850 -3.23 -3.81 9.67
C TYR A 850 -2.96 -2.59 10.56
N SER A 851 -3.02 -1.38 10.00
CA SER A 851 -2.77 -0.17 10.77
C SER A 851 -3.81 0.91 10.48
N ASN A 852 -4.12 1.67 11.52
CA ASN A 852 -4.94 2.87 11.44
C ASN A 852 -4.09 4.13 11.19
N ASN A 853 -2.75 4.00 11.17
CA ASN A 853 -1.83 5.04 10.74
C ASN A 853 -1.34 4.70 9.33
N GLY A 854 -1.15 5.72 8.48
CA GLY A 854 -0.69 5.49 7.11
C GLY A 854 0.77 5.04 7.02
N SER A 855 1.58 5.25 8.08
CA SER A 855 3.02 4.97 8.13
C SER A 855 3.39 3.49 8.18
N ASP A 856 2.47 2.62 8.63
CA ASP A 856 2.71 1.17 8.67
C ASP A 856 2.21 0.45 7.41
N VAL A 857 1.60 1.18 6.47
CA VAL A 857 1.18 0.64 5.17
C VAL A 857 2.39 0.47 4.27
N ALA A 858 2.55 -0.71 3.67
CA ALA A 858 3.63 -0.95 2.73
C ALA A 858 3.60 0.07 1.57
N GLN A 859 4.77 0.58 1.19
CA GLN A 859 4.87 1.58 0.12
C GLN A 859 4.37 1.00 -1.21
N ILE A 860 3.84 1.86 -2.07
CA ILE A 860 3.49 1.46 -3.43
C ILE A 860 4.77 1.43 -4.24
N LYS A 861 5.13 0.27 -4.78
CA LYS A 861 6.24 0.14 -5.75
C LYS A 861 5.65 0.08 -7.15
N PHE A 862 6.02 1.04 -8.01
CA PHE A 862 5.42 1.12 -9.34
C PHE A 862 5.73 -0.13 -10.16
N GLY A 863 4.72 -0.69 -10.83
CA GLY A 863 4.83 -1.89 -11.65
C GLY A 863 4.88 -3.22 -10.89
N SER A 864 4.84 -3.18 -9.55
CA SER A 864 4.70 -4.36 -8.69
C SER A 864 3.24 -4.66 -8.40
N ALA A 865 2.92 -5.96 -8.29
CA ALA A 865 1.64 -6.48 -7.78
C ALA A 865 1.56 -6.50 -6.24
N GLY A 866 2.39 -5.71 -5.56
CA GLY A 866 2.46 -5.64 -4.09
C GLY A 866 3.28 -6.77 -3.46
N MET A 867 3.13 -6.91 -2.15
CA MET A 867 3.79 -7.95 -1.35
C MET A 867 2.92 -9.20 -1.27
N MET A 868 3.50 -10.35 -0.89
CA MET A 868 2.74 -11.58 -0.67
C MET A 868 1.69 -11.40 0.44
N LEU A 869 0.51 -11.98 0.25
CA LEU A 869 -0.49 -12.09 1.31
C LEU A 869 -0.23 -13.32 2.19
N PRO A 870 -0.71 -13.30 3.45
CA PRO A 870 -0.62 -14.44 4.36
C PRO A 870 -1.04 -15.77 3.72
N GLY A 871 -0.26 -16.81 4.00
CA GLY A 871 -0.41 -18.16 3.47
C GLY A 871 0.13 -18.35 2.04
N CYS A 872 0.36 -17.28 1.27
CA CYS A 872 0.94 -17.39 -0.07
C CYS A 872 2.46 -17.56 0.00
N ASN A 873 2.95 -18.77 -0.29
CA ASN A 873 4.37 -19.07 -0.34
C ASN A 873 4.89 -19.09 -1.79
N LEU A 874 5.09 -17.90 -2.37
CA LEU A 874 5.53 -17.79 -3.76
C LEU A 874 7.03 -18.00 -3.90
N ARG A 875 7.40 -18.64 -5.01
CA ARG A 875 8.78 -18.89 -5.43
C ARG A 875 8.93 -18.60 -6.92
N VAL A 876 10.15 -18.29 -7.33
CA VAL A 876 10.50 -18.08 -8.73
C VAL A 876 11.46 -19.18 -9.14
N ILE A 877 11.13 -19.90 -10.21
CA ILE A 877 11.89 -21.03 -10.71
C ILE A 877 12.35 -20.78 -12.15
N LYS A 878 13.50 -21.34 -12.52
CA LYS A 878 13.99 -21.31 -13.90
C LYS A 878 13.00 -22.07 -14.79
N ALA A 879 12.76 -21.59 -16.01
CA ALA A 879 11.82 -22.30 -16.87
C ALA A 879 12.42 -23.61 -17.37
N LYS A 880 11.57 -24.63 -17.49
CA LYS A 880 11.96 -25.99 -17.88
C LYS A 880 12.60 -26.08 -19.28
N GLU A 881 12.29 -25.13 -20.17
CA GLU A 881 12.89 -25.02 -21.51
C GLU A 881 14.33 -24.45 -21.50
N ASP A 882 14.82 -23.98 -20.35
CA ASP A 882 16.18 -23.48 -20.14
C ASP A 882 17.05 -24.53 -19.40
N LEU A 883 16.53 -25.75 -19.23
CA LEU A 883 17.26 -26.91 -18.74
C LEU A 883 17.71 -27.69 -19.99
N ASP A 884 19.03 -27.86 -20.17
CA ASP A 884 19.57 -28.63 -21.28
C ASP A 884 18.95 -30.04 -21.28
N GLU A 885 18.51 -30.52 -22.44
CA GLU A 885 17.92 -31.87 -22.63
C GLU A 885 18.92 -33.01 -22.36
N GLY A 886 20.11 -32.71 -21.82
CA GLY A 886 21.23 -33.63 -21.66
C GLY A 886 21.25 -34.45 -20.37
N ASP A 887 20.64 -33.98 -19.27
CA ASP A 887 20.77 -34.67 -17.98
C ASP A 887 19.44 -35.28 -17.53
N GLY A 888 19.26 -36.54 -17.93
CA GLY A 888 18.19 -37.37 -17.41
C GLY A 888 18.24 -37.47 -15.88
N ILE A 889 17.07 -37.26 -15.26
CA ILE A 889 16.74 -37.66 -13.88
C ILE A 889 17.30 -36.73 -12.78
N ASP A 890 16.85 -35.47 -12.76
CA ASP A 890 16.33 -34.87 -11.53
C ASP A 890 15.24 -33.84 -11.88
N ILE A 891 14.08 -33.94 -11.23
CA ILE A 891 12.85 -33.17 -11.54
C ILE A 891 12.69 -32.00 -10.55
N SER A 892 13.71 -31.73 -9.74
CA SER A 892 13.69 -30.70 -8.72
C SER A 892 13.67 -29.29 -9.35
N PRO A 893 12.76 -28.40 -8.94
CA PRO A 893 12.70 -27.05 -9.48
C PRO A 893 13.96 -26.25 -9.08
N GLU A 894 14.69 -25.73 -10.07
CA GLU A 894 15.83 -24.83 -9.87
C GLU A 894 15.32 -23.42 -9.54
N PHE A 895 15.59 -22.92 -8.33
CA PHE A 895 15.18 -21.57 -7.92
C PHE A 895 16.13 -20.52 -8.46
N VAL A 896 15.58 -19.38 -8.88
CA VAL A 896 16.38 -18.22 -9.25
C VAL A 896 16.53 -17.27 -8.06
N GLY A 897 17.60 -16.47 -8.07
CA GLY A 897 17.86 -15.48 -7.02
C GLY A 897 16.83 -14.34 -7.02
N ARG A 898 16.79 -13.56 -5.93
CA ARG A 898 15.94 -12.36 -5.87
C ARG A 898 16.27 -11.40 -7.02
N GLY A 899 15.25 -10.78 -7.60
CA GLY A 899 15.34 -9.91 -8.77
C GLY A 899 15.57 -10.62 -10.10
N GLN A 900 15.74 -11.95 -10.12
CA GLN A 900 15.83 -12.72 -11.35
C GLN A 900 14.46 -13.15 -11.85
N VAL A 901 14.31 -13.17 -13.18
CA VAL A 901 13.06 -13.52 -13.84
C VAL A 901 12.94 -15.04 -13.99
N GLY A 902 11.77 -15.57 -13.69
CA GLY A 902 11.42 -16.98 -13.90
C GLY A 902 9.92 -17.23 -13.78
N ASN A 903 9.52 -18.50 -13.79
CA ASN A 903 8.12 -18.85 -13.60
C ASN A 903 7.74 -18.72 -12.13
N ILE A 904 6.60 -18.09 -11.85
CA ILE A 904 6.08 -17.94 -10.49
C ILE A 904 5.28 -19.19 -10.15
N VAL A 905 5.63 -19.81 -9.02
CA VAL A 905 4.94 -20.98 -8.49
C VAL A 905 4.60 -20.76 -7.01
N ALA A 906 3.54 -21.40 -6.52
CA ALA A 906 3.18 -21.36 -5.10
C ALA A 906 3.49 -22.72 -4.45
N LYS A 907 4.24 -22.72 -3.35
CA LYS A 907 4.60 -23.94 -2.61
C LYS A 907 3.36 -24.54 -1.94
N LEU A 908 3.24 -25.86 -1.97
CA LEU A 908 2.18 -26.60 -1.27
C LEU A 908 2.46 -26.73 0.25
N PRO A 909 1.41 -26.82 1.09
CA PRO A 909 -0.01 -26.69 0.74
C PRO A 909 -0.42 -25.24 0.43
N LEU A 910 -1.42 -25.08 -0.43
CA LEU A 910 -1.99 -23.76 -0.76
C LEU A 910 -2.80 -23.21 0.41
N PRO A 911 -2.91 -21.88 0.57
CA PRO A 911 -3.70 -21.27 1.64
C PRO A 911 -5.22 -21.47 1.44
N PRO A 912 -6.04 -21.19 2.48
CA PRO A 912 -7.48 -21.30 2.38
C PRO A 912 -8.05 -20.52 1.20
N GLY A 913 -9.10 -21.06 0.60
CA GLY A 913 -9.86 -20.38 -0.45
C GLY A 913 -9.37 -20.68 -1.86
N PHE A 914 -8.19 -21.29 -2.05
CA PHE A 914 -7.76 -21.82 -3.36
C PHE A 914 -8.69 -22.93 -3.88
N ILE A 915 -8.61 -23.17 -5.19
CA ILE A 915 -9.31 -24.25 -5.88
C ILE A 915 -8.93 -25.60 -5.26
N THR A 916 -9.93 -26.45 -5.05
CA THR A 916 -9.72 -27.82 -4.53
C THR A 916 -9.74 -28.87 -5.62
N THR A 917 -10.53 -28.63 -6.68
CA THR A 917 -10.53 -29.45 -7.90
C THR A 917 -11.26 -28.75 -9.07
N LEU A 918 -11.26 -29.38 -10.25
CA LEU A 918 -12.13 -29.08 -11.37
C LEU A 918 -13.38 -29.97 -11.34
N TRP A 919 -14.52 -29.42 -11.77
CA TRP A 919 -15.78 -30.13 -11.83
C TRP A 919 -15.67 -31.43 -12.63
N LYS A 920 -15.79 -32.56 -11.92
CA LYS A 920 -15.72 -33.92 -12.47
C LYS A 920 -14.44 -34.21 -13.26
N ASP A 921 -13.33 -33.51 -12.96
CA ASP A 921 -12.09 -33.60 -13.76
C ASP A 921 -10.82 -33.45 -12.88
N ASP A 922 -10.68 -34.34 -11.89
CA ASP A 922 -9.54 -34.38 -10.96
C ASP A 922 -8.20 -34.64 -11.68
N GLU A 923 -8.22 -35.42 -12.77
CA GLU A 923 -7.02 -35.73 -13.55
C GLU A 923 -6.47 -34.48 -14.23
N ARG A 924 -7.33 -33.70 -14.89
CA ARG A 924 -6.93 -32.43 -15.49
C ARG A 924 -6.57 -31.39 -14.44
N PHE A 925 -7.19 -31.42 -13.26
CA PHE A 925 -6.78 -30.58 -12.15
C PHE A 925 -5.31 -30.84 -11.78
N PHE A 926 -4.93 -32.11 -11.63
CA PHE A 926 -3.55 -32.48 -11.35
C PHE A 926 -2.61 -32.09 -12.51
N SER A 927 -2.96 -32.47 -13.74
CA SER A 927 -2.11 -32.28 -14.92
C SER A 927 -1.92 -30.79 -15.26
N ALA A 928 -2.94 -29.96 -15.07
CA ALA A 928 -2.90 -28.55 -15.43
C ALA A 928 -2.10 -27.69 -14.44
N TYR A 929 -2.09 -28.05 -13.15
CA TYR A 929 -1.55 -27.16 -12.11
C TYR A 929 -0.38 -27.73 -11.31
N PHE A 930 -0.20 -29.05 -11.22
CA PHE A 930 0.79 -29.64 -10.30
C PHE A 930 1.78 -30.58 -10.98
N GLN A 931 1.45 -31.12 -12.16
CA GLN A 931 2.32 -32.06 -12.88
C GLN A 931 3.62 -31.43 -13.38
N ARG A 932 3.57 -30.16 -13.82
CA ARG A 932 4.75 -29.48 -14.40
C ARG A 932 5.85 -29.26 -13.35
N TYR A 933 5.45 -28.93 -12.13
CA TYR A 933 6.34 -28.59 -11.01
C TYR A 933 5.88 -29.33 -9.73
N PRO A 934 6.30 -30.59 -9.53
CA PRO A 934 5.90 -31.37 -8.37
C PRO A 934 6.18 -30.65 -7.04
N GLY A 935 5.20 -30.65 -6.12
CA GLY A 935 5.28 -29.94 -4.84
C GLY A 935 4.90 -28.45 -4.91
N TYR A 936 4.57 -27.95 -6.10
CA TYR A 936 4.17 -26.57 -6.34
C TYR A 936 2.91 -26.49 -7.20
N TYR A 937 2.18 -25.39 -7.04
CA TYR A 937 1.13 -24.94 -7.94
C TYR A 937 1.75 -24.06 -9.04
N ASP A 938 1.58 -24.48 -10.30
CA ASP A 938 1.94 -23.69 -11.48
C ASP A 938 0.89 -22.61 -11.72
N THR A 939 1.30 -21.35 -11.54
CA THR A 939 0.44 -20.19 -11.77
C THR A 939 0.31 -19.90 -13.28
N GLY A 940 1.24 -20.40 -14.10
CA GLY A 940 1.35 -20.06 -15.52
C GLY A 940 1.75 -18.60 -15.78
N ASP A 941 2.22 -17.88 -14.76
CA ASP A 941 2.74 -16.52 -14.84
C ASP A 941 4.28 -16.51 -14.70
N THR A 942 4.92 -15.56 -15.38
CA THR A 942 6.36 -15.31 -15.31
C THR A 942 6.59 -13.95 -14.68
N GLY A 943 7.58 -13.88 -13.80
CA GLY A 943 7.90 -12.65 -13.10
C GLY A 943 9.11 -12.79 -12.19
N MET A 944 9.20 -11.91 -11.20
CA MET A 944 10.30 -11.90 -10.24
C MET A 944 9.81 -11.46 -8.86
N ILE A 945 10.55 -11.86 -7.82
CA ILE A 945 10.42 -11.34 -6.46
C ILE A 945 11.68 -10.56 -6.16
N ASP A 946 11.56 -9.28 -5.83
CA ASP A 946 12.73 -8.43 -5.60
C ASP A 946 13.31 -8.58 -4.18
N ALA A 947 14.38 -7.82 -3.90
CA ALA A 947 15.09 -7.84 -2.63
C ALA A 947 14.17 -7.50 -1.45
N GLU A 948 13.23 -6.57 -1.64
CA GLU A 948 12.29 -6.14 -0.61
C GLU A 948 11.05 -7.05 -0.49
N GLY A 949 10.92 -8.07 -1.33
CA GLY A 949 9.83 -9.05 -1.30
C GLY A 949 8.57 -8.63 -2.07
N TYR A 950 8.65 -7.59 -2.90
CA TYR A 950 7.59 -7.24 -3.83
C TYR A 950 7.60 -8.20 -5.01
N VAL A 951 6.39 -8.56 -5.44
CA VAL A 951 6.17 -9.46 -6.57
C VAL A 951 5.91 -8.62 -7.81
N HIS A 952 6.59 -8.96 -8.91
CA HIS A 952 6.44 -8.29 -10.21
C HIS A 952 5.99 -9.32 -11.22
N ILE A 953 4.77 -9.15 -11.74
CA ILE A 953 4.21 -9.99 -12.79
C ILE A 953 4.57 -9.36 -14.13
N LEU A 954 5.39 -10.05 -14.92
CA LEU A 954 5.91 -9.50 -16.17
C LEU A 954 5.05 -9.90 -17.36
N SER A 955 4.72 -11.18 -17.44
CA SER A 955 3.92 -11.72 -18.52
C SER A 955 3.29 -13.04 -18.10
N ARG A 956 2.34 -13.54 -18.90
CA ARG A 956 2.07 -14.97 -18.89
C ARG A 956 3.29 -15.74 -19.36
N THR A 957 3.48 -16.98 -18.93
CA THR A 957 4.56 -17.83 -19.46
C THR A 957 4.44 -18.02 -20.97
N ASP A 958 3.22 -17.94 -21.54
CA ASP A 958 2.99 -17.98 -22.98
C ASP A 958 3.22 -16.65 -23.71
N ASP A 959 3.46 -15.52 -23.03
CA ASP A 959 3.64 -14.18 -23.62
C ASP A 959 5.10 -13.66 -23.60
N VAL A 960 6.07 -14.46 -23.12
CA VAL A 960 7.52 -14.18 -23.22
C VAL A 960 8.04 -14.55 -24.61
N ILE A 961 8.91 -13.73 -25.19
CA ILE A 961 9.62 -14.05 -26.43
C ILE A 961 11.10 -14.28 -26.15
N LYS A 962 11.69 -15.31 -26.77
CA LYS A 962 13.14 -15.56 -26.74
C LYS A 962 13.77 -14.98 -28.02
N VAL A 963 14.67 -14.01 -27.86
CA VAL A 963 15.38 -13.34 -28.95
C VAL A 963 16.87 -13.53 -28.72
N ALA A 964 17.54 -14.31 -29.58
CA ALA A 964 18.96 -14.66 -29.44
C ALA A 964 19.31 -15.17 -28.02
N ALA A 965 18.52 -16.10 -27.50
CA ALA A 965 18.58 -16.65 -26.14
C ALA A 965 18.23 -15.69 -24.98
N HIS A 966 17.91 -14.41 -25.25
CA HIS A 966 17.42 -13.49 -24.23
C HIS A 966 15.89 -13.50 -24.14
N ARG A 967 15.37 -13.60 -22.92
CA ARG A 967 13.93 -13.53 -22.65
C ARG A 967 13.50 -12.09 -22.56
N LEU A 968 12.57 -11.71 -23.41
CA LEU A 968 11.99 -10.38 -23.45
C LEU A 968 10.50 -10.48 -23.19
N SER A 969 10.03 -9.65 -22.26
CA SER A 969 8.59 -9.47 -22.08
C SER A 969 8.04 -8.64 -23.23
N THR A 970 7.01 -9.16 -23.89
CA THR A 970 6.25 -8.40 -24.91
C THR A 970 5.62 -7.16 -24.28
N SER A 971 5.14 -7.24 -23.04
CA SER A 971 4.53 -6.11 -22.33
C SER A 971 5.52 -4.96 -22.07
N SER A 972 6.79 -5.26 -21.80
CA SER A 972 7.81 -4.22 -21.62
C SER A 972 8.10 -3.45 -22.91
N ILE A 973 7.99 -4.11 -24.06
CA ILE A 973 8.14 -3.46 -25.37
C ILE A 973 6.89 -2.62 -25.68
N GLU A 974 5.70 -3.17 -25.41
CA GLU A 974 4.41 -2.45 -25.56
C GLU A 974 4.39 -1.17 -24.73
N GLU A 975 4.79 -1.22 -23.44
CA GLU A 975 4.83 -0.06 -22.53
C GLU A 975 5.65 1.08 -23.12
N VAL A 976 6.82 0.76 -23.67
CA VAL A 976 7.72 1.76 -24.26
C VAL A 976 7.11 2.36 -25.52
N ILE A 977 6.59 1.53 -26.42
CA ILE A 977 5.94 1.97 -27.67
C ILE A 977 4.71 2.84 -27.38
N PHE A 978 3.94 2.50 -26.34
CA PHE A 978 2.75 3.23 -25.94
C PHE A 978 3.03 4.66 -25.46
N THR A 979 4.27 4.98 -25.08
CA THR A 979 4.65 6.36 -24.70
C THR A 979 4.77 7.31 -25.88
N HIS A 980 4.81 6.81 -27.11
CA HIS A 980 4.89 7.63 -28.32
C HIS A 980 3.56 8.34 -28.59
N SER A 981 3.60 9.65 -28.90
CA SER A 981 2.41 10.51 -29.02
C SER A 981 1.42 10.04 -30.07
N GLU A 982 1.90 9.51 -31.20
CA GLU A 982 1.04 9.03 -32.29
C GLU A 982 0.34 7.69 -32.00
N ILE A 983 0.76 6.93 -30.98
CA ILE A 983 0.26 5.57 -30.72
C ILE A 983 -0.95 5.61 -29.77
N ALA A 984 -2.06 5.02 -30.21
CA ALA A 984 -3.28 4.85 -29.43
C ALA A 984 -3.26 3.55 -28.62
N GLU A 985 -2.75 2.49 -29.23
CA GLU A 985 -2.58 1.16 -28.65
C GLU A 985 -1.59 0.35 -29.49
N CYS A 986 -0.99 -0.66 -28.87
CA CYS A 986 -0.11 -1.58 -29.56
C CYS A 986 -0.18 -2.98 -28.95
N CYS A 987 0.27 -3.96 -29.73
CA CYS A 987 0.40 -5.35 -29.36
C CYS A 987 1.73 -5.87 -29.89
N VAL A 988 2.51 -6.52 -29.05
CA VAL A 988 3.75 -7.17 -29.46
C VAL A 988 3.55 -8.68 -29.41
N VAL A 989 3.83 -9.32 -30.53
CA VAL A 989 3.85 -10.78 -30.68
C VAL A 989 5.21 -11.19 -31.24
N SER A 990 5.56 -12.47 -31.16
CA SER A 990 6.79 -12.95 -31.80
C SER A 990 6.53 -13.47 -33.20
N ARG A 991 7.50 -13.25 -34.08
CA ARG A 991 7.62 -13.96 -35.37
C ARG A 991 8.89 -14.82 -35.42
N PRO A 992 8.90 -15.91 -36.19
CA PRO A 992 10.11 -16.68 -36.47
C PRO A 992 11.23 -15.82 -37.10
N CYS A 993 12.48 -16.15 -36.77
CA CYS A 993 13.68 -15.53 -37.34
C CYS A 993 14.84 -16.52 -37.31
N ASP A 994 15.39 -16.85 -38.48
CA ASP A 994 16.43 -17.89 -38.63
C ASP A 994 17.65 -17.69 -37.72
N LEU A 995 18.12 -16.45 -37.59
CA LEU A 995 19.34 -16.14 -36.82
C LEU A 995 19.11 -16.00 -35.31
N LYS A 996 17.92 -15.59 -34.87
CA LYS A 996 17.64 -15.21 -33.47
C LYS A 996 16.60 -16.10 -32.80
N GLY A 997 16.15 -17.14 -33.47
CA GLY A 997 15.01 -17.97 -33.10
C GLY A 997 13.70 -17.23 -33.35
N ARG A 998 13.42 -16.20 -32.55
CA ARG A 998 12.26 -15.32 -32.72
C ARG A 998 12.67 -13.85 -32.55
N VAL A 999 11.87 -12.94 -33.11
CA VAL A 999 12.01 -11.48 -32.96
C VAL A 999 10.65 -10.84 -32.70
N PRO A 1000 10.58 -9.67 -32.04
CA PRO A 1000 9.31 -8.98 -31.83
C PRO A 1000 8.75 -8.44 -33.14
N MET A 1001 7.43 -8.54 -33.26
CA MET A 1001 6.59 -7.91 -34.28
C MET A 1001 5.51 -7.08 -33.56
N VAL A 1002 5.42 -5.80 -33.94
CA VAL A 1002 4.55 -4.80 -33.32
C VAL A 1002 3.37 -4.56 -34.24
N PHE A 1003 2.16 -4.69 -33.71
CA PHE A 1003 0.93 -4.19 -34.33
C PHE A 1003 0.49 -2.96 -33.56
N ALA A 1004 0.41 -1.81 -34.21
CA ALA A 1004 0.08 -0.54 -33.56
C ALA A 1004 -1.10 0.14 -34.25
N ALA A 1005 -2.03 0.69 -33.46
CA ALA A 1005 -3.06 1.58 -33.97
C ALA A 1005 -2.69 3.03 -33.66
N LEU A 1006 -2.81 3.89 -34.68
CA LEU A 1006 -2.53 5.32 -34.57
C LEU A 1006 -3.71 6.04 -33.91
N ARG A 1007 -3.44 7.15 -33.21
CA ARG A 1007 -4.49 8.00 -32.60
C ARG A 1007 -5.35 8.72 -33.62
N SER A 1008 -4.77 9.06 -34.76
CA SER A 1008 -5.40 9.78 -35.84
C SER A 1008 -5.25 8.97 -37.12
N THR A 1009 -6.28 8.96 -37.95
CA THR A 1009 -6.22 8.42 -39.32
C THR A 1009 -5.30 9.24 -40.23
N LEU A 1010 -4.95 10.46 -39.81
CA LEU A 1010 -3.95 11.32 -40.43
C LEU A 1010 -2.87 11.62 -39.37
N PRO A 1011 -1.77 10.85 -39.31
CA PRO A 1011 -0.70 11.09 -38.35
C PRO A 1011 -0.01 12.43 -38.62
N THR A 1012 0.54 13.05 -37.58
CA THR A 1012 1.21 14.36 -37.71
C THR A 1012 2.57 14.28 -38.39
N MET A 1013 3.07 13.07 -38.63
CA MET A 1013 4.35 12.77 -39.25
C MET A 1013 4.26 11.54 -40.17
N PRO A 1014 5.18 11.38 -41.14
CA PRO A 1014 5.19 10.23 -42.05
C PRO A 1014 5.32 8.90 -41.31
N GLU A 1015 4.61 7.87 -41.78
CA GLU A 1015 4.59 6.54 -41.18
C GLU A 1015 6.00 5.95 -40.93
N GLN A 1016 6.89 6.11 -41.91
CA GLN A 1016 8.27 5.64 -41.82
C GLN A 1016 9.03 6.29 -40.66
N GLN A 1017 8.82 7.59 -40.43
CA GLN A 1017 9.44 8.31 -39.33
C GLN A 1017 8.93 7.77 -37.98
N ILE A 1018 7.63 7.48 -37.87
CA ILE A 1018 7.06 6.86 -36.66
C ILE A 1018 7.73 5.51 -36.38
N LYS A 1019 7.88 4.65 -37.40
CA LYS A 1019 8.54 3.34 -37.24
C LYS A 1019 9.97 3.49 -36.72
N GLU A 1020 10.73 4.42 -37.26
CA GLU A 1020 12.11 4.69 -36.84
C GLU A 1020 12.17 5.21 -35.39
N GLU A 1021 11.30 6.15 -35.03
CA GLU A 1021 11.18 6.67 -33.66
C GLU A 1021 10.81 5.57 -32.67
N LEU A 1022 9.86 4.69 -33.02
CA LEU A 1022 9.48 3.54 -32.19
C LEU A 1022 10.62 2.53 -32.00
N VAL A 1023 11.40 2.25 -33.04
CA VAL A 1023 12.59 1.39 -32.94
C VAL A 1023 13.63 2.01 -32.00
N GLN A 1024 13.89 3.31 -32.14
CA GLN A 1024 14.84 4.02 -31.27
C GLN A 1024 14.34 4.08 -29.82
N LEU A 1025 13.04 4.27 -29.62
CA LEU A 1025 12.40 4.31 -28.31
C LEU A 1025 12.52 2.95 -27.61
N ALA A 1026 12.22 1.86 -28.30
CA ALA A 1026 12.41 0.49 -27.79
C ALA A 1026 13.88 0.21 -27.46
N ARG A 1027 14.83 0.59 -28.34
CA ARG A 1027 16.27 0.37 -28.12
C ARG A 1027 16.84 1.19 -26.97
N SER A 1028 16.38 2.43 -26.78
CA SER A 1028 16.87 3.31 -25.72
C SER A 1028 16.34 2.94 -24.34
N ARG A 1029 15.08 2.46 -24.25
CA ARG A 1029 14.45 2.14 -22.96
C ARG A 1029 14.48 0.67 -22.56
N VAL A 1030 14.33 -0.25 -23.52
CA VAL A 1030 14.43 -1.71 -23.26
C VAL A 1030 15.86 -2.20 -23.46
N GLY A 1031 16.58 -1.61 -24.41
CA GLY A 1031 17.97 -1.91 -24.72
C GLY A 1031 18.17 -2.44 -26.14
N PRO A 1032 19.41 -2.43 -26.67
CA PRO A 1032 19.72 -2.91 -28.03
C PRO A 1032 19.32 -4.37 -28.29
N ILE A 1033 19.22 -5.17 -27.23
CA ILE A 1033 18.85 -6.60 -27.27
C ILE A 1033 17.45 -6.84 -27.85
N VAL A 1034 16.54 -5.86 -27.76
CA VAL A 1034 15.15 -5.96 -28.22
C VAL A 1034 15.02 -6.40 -29.68
N SER A 1035 16.04 -6.13 -30.51
CA SER A 1035 16.10 -6.55 -31.92
C SER A 1035 14.81 -6.21 -32.70
N LEU A 1036 14.21 -5.06 -32.38
CA LEU A 1036 13.08 -4.51 -33.13
C LEU A 1036 13.60 -3.79 -34.37
N TYR A 1037 12.91 -4.01 -35.49
CA TYR A 1037 13.20 -3.44 -36.80
C TYR A 1037 11.95 -2.72 -37.33
N ALA A 1038 12.13 -1.69 -38.15
CA ALA A 1038 11.01 -0.90 -38.69
C ALA A 1038 10.04 -1.78 -39.49
N ASP A 1039 10.56 -2.73 -40.27
CA ASP A 1039 9.76 -3.68 -41.06
C ASP A 1039 8.91 -4.63 -40.19
N ASN A 1040 9.23 -4.75 -38.90
CA ASN A 1040 8.43 -5.52 -37.96
C ASN A 1040 7.32 -4.69 -37.28
N ILE A 1041 7.15 -3.42 -37.67
CA ILE A 1041 6.12 -2.52 -37.13
C ILE A 1041 5.03 -2.35 -38.18
N VAL A 1042 3.85 -2.87 -37.85
CA VAL A 1042 2.68 -2.89 -38.71
C VAL A 1042 1.61 -1.99 -38.11
N PHE A 1043 1.15 -1.02 -38.89
CA PHE A 1043 0.01 -0.20 -38.49
C PHE A 1043 -1.30 -0.87 -38.88
N VAL A 1044 -2.23 -0.88 -37.94
CA VAL A 1044 -3.57 -1.47 -38.08
C VAL A 1044 -4.60 -0.48 -37.57
N ASP A 1045 -5.82 -0.53 -38.10
CA ASP A 1045 -6.88 0.37 -37.64
C ASP A 1045 -7.28 0.09 -36.18
N ARG A 1046 -7.27 -1.19 -35.78
CA ARG A 1046 -7.67 -1.66 -34.45
C ARG A 1046 -7.13 -3.05 -34.15
N LEU A 1047 -6.90 -3.34 -32.88
CA LEU A 1047 -6.43 -4.65 -32.42
C LEU A 1047 -7.60 -5.60 -32.10
N PRO A 1048 -7.45 -6.93 -32.30
CA PRO A 1048 -8.49 -7.89 -31.99
C PRO A 1048 -8.57 -8.09 -30.47
N LYS A 1049 -9.74 -7.77 -29.88
CA LYS A 1049 -9.94 -7.79 -28.43
C LYS A 1049 -11.12 -8.65 -28.02
N THR A 1050 -11.08 -9.10 -26.75
CA THR A 1050 -12.27 -9.61 -26.08
C THR A 1050 -13.21 -8.47 -25.68
N ARG A 1051 -14.46 -8.79 -25.34
CA ARG A 1051 -15.39 -7.81 -24.73
C ARG A 1051 -14.90 -7.21 -23.40
N SER A 1052 -13.91 -7.83 -22.76
CA SER A 1052 -13.25 -7.30 -21.55
C SER A 1052 -12.07 -6.38 -21.87
N GLY A 1053 -11.79 -6.09 -23.15
CA GLY A 1053 -10.68 -5.25 -23.60
C GLY A 1053 -9.34 -5.97 -23.79
N LYS A 1054 -9.26 -7.27 -23.48
CA LYS A 1054 -8.02 -8.05 -23.58
C LYS A 1054 -7.67 -8.33 -25.04
N ILE A 1055 -6.45 -7.96 -25.46
CA ILE A 1055 -5.93 -8.25 -26.81
C ILE A 1055 -5.72 -9.77 -26.99
N LEU A 1056 -6.17 -10.31 -28.12
CA LEU A 1056 -6.10 -11.73 -28.46
C LEU A 1056 -4.73 -12.14 -29.03
N ARG A 1057 -3.64 -11.90 -28.27
CA ARG A 1057 -2.24 -12.13 -28.69
C ARG A 1057 -1.96 -13.54 -29.22
N LYS A 1058 -2.46 -14.57 -28.53
CA LYS A 1058 -2.31 -15.96 -28.94
C LYS A 1058 -2.86 -16.22 -30.34
N MET A 1059 -4.01 -15.61 -30.68
CA MET A 1059 -4.60 -15.73 -32.02
C MET A 1059 -3.70 -15.09 -33.07
N MET A 1060 -3.21 -13.88 -32.82
CA MET A 1060 -2.31 -13.18 -33.73
C MET A 1060 -0.98 -13.93 -33.91
N ARG A 1061 -0.42 -14.51 -32.85
CA ARG A 1061 0.77 -15.36 -32.94
C ARG A 1061 0.54 -16.60 -33.80
N MET A 1062 -0.57 -17.31 -33.59
CA MET A 1062 -0.92 -18.48 -34.40
C MET A 1062 -1.11 -18.12 -35.89
N MET A 1063 -1.66 -16.93 -36.18
CA MET A 1063 -1.76 -16.44 -37.56
C MET A 1063 -0.37 -16.24 -38.18
N ILE A 1064 0.54 -15.59 -37.46
CA ILE A 1064 1.93 -15.38 -37.92
C ILE A 1064 2.62 -16.72 -38.15
N ASP A 1065 2.59 -17.62 -37.16
CA ASP A 1065 3.23 -18.94 -37.27
C ASP A 1065 2.69 -19.70 -38.48
N ALA A 1066 1.36 -19.68 -38.73
CA ALA A 1066 0.77 -20.31 -39.91
C ALA A 1066 1.26 -19.72 -41.25
N VAL A 1067 1.49 -18.40 -41.34
CA VAL A 1067 2.04 -17.79 -42.57
C VAL A 1067 3.48 -18.24 -42.80
N TYR A 1068 4.32 -18.22 -41.75
CA TYR A 1068 5.72 -18.63 -41.85
C TYR A 1068 5.89 -20.13 -42.11
N GLU A 1069 5.04 -20.99 -41.52
CA GLU A 1069 5.03 -22.44 -41.81
C GLU A 1069 4.70 -22.71 -43.29
N ASN A 1070 3.70 -22.04 -43.85
CA ASN A 1070 3.35 -22.17 -45.26
C ASN A 1070 4.48 -21.66 -46.18
N SER A 1071 5.09 -20.53 -45.85
CA SER A 1071 6.24 -20.00 -46.59
C SER A 1071 7.44 -20.95 -46.54
N ALA A 1072 7.73 -21.57 -45.39
CA ALA A 1072 8.82 -22.53 -45.24
C ALA A 1072 8.57 -23.83 -46.02
N GLN A 1073 7.30 -24.19 -46.22
CA GLN A 1073 6.88 -25.33 -47.04
C GLN A 1073 6.81 -25.01 -48.55
N GLY A 1074 7.18 -23.79 -48.97
CA GLY A 1074 7.15 -23.37 -50.37
C GLY A 1074 5.73 -23.13 -50.92
N ILE A 1075 4.73 -22.99 -50.05
CA ILE A 1075 3.34 -22.73 -50.43
C ILE A 1075 3.19 -21.22 -50.66
N VAL A 1076 3.05 -20.82 -51.94
CA VAL A 1076 2.97 -19.40 -52.35
C VAL A 1076 1.58 -18.80 -52.12
N SER A 1077 0.53 -19.62 -51.96
CA SER A 1077 -0.85 -19.16 -51.77
C SER A 1077 -1.31 -19.39 -50.34
N VAL A 1078 -1.24 -18.36 -49.50
CA VAL A 1078 -1.85 -18.38 -48.17
C VAL A 1078 -3.37 -18.18 -48.30
N PRO A 1079 -4.21 -18.93 -47.56
CA PRO A 1079 -5.67 -18.84 -47.70
C PRO A 1079 -6.22 -17.42 -47.49
N GLU A 1080 -7.17 -16.98 -48.33
CA GLU A 1080 -7.85 -15.70 -48.16
C GLU A 1080 -8.63 -15.61 -46.83
N THR A 1081 -9.13 -16.76 -46.35
CA THR A 1081 -9.82 -16.89 -45.07
C THR A 1081 -8.86 -17.36 -43.98
N CYS A 1082 -8.88 -16.69 -42.83
CA CYS A 1082 -8.02 -17.04 -41.71
C CYS A 1082 -8.28 -18.49 -41.22
N PRO A 1083 -7.27 -19.39 -41.26
CA PRO A 1083 -7.41 -20.79 -40.87
C PRO A 1083 -7.48 -20.98 -39.34
N ILE A 1084 -7.12 -19.95 -38.58
CA ILE A 1084 -7.10 -20.00 -37.11
C ILE A 1084 -8.51 -19.90 -36.58
N GLY A 1085 -8.89 -20.78 -35.63
CA GLY A 1085 -10.19 -20.74 -34.98
C GLY A 1085 -10.50 -19.38 -34.34
N THR A 1086 -11.76 -18.94 -34.46
CA THR A 1086 -12.20 -17.66 -33.88
C THR A 1086 -12.44 -17.81 -32.38
N PRO A 1087 -11.79 -17.00 -31.51
CA PRO A 1087 -12.12 -16.94 -30.10
C PRO A 1087 -13.54 -16.39 -29.92
N ALA A 1088 -14.41 -17.15 -29.24
CA ALA A 1088 -15.81 -16.77 -29.03
C ALA A 1088 -16.00 -15.51 -28.17
N THR A 1089 -14.94 -15.06 -27.49
CA THR A 1089 -14.90 -13.82 -26.70
C THR A 1089 -14.60 -12.58 -27.51
N ILE A 1090 -14.23 -12.72 -28.80
CA ILE A 1090 -13.88 -11.58 -29.65
C ILE A 1090 -15.05 -10.60 -29.75
N GLU A 1091 -14.76 -9.31 -29.57
CA GLU A 1091 -15.76 -8.25 -29.64
C GLU A 1091 -16.28 -8.07 -31.07
N ASP A 1092 -15.36 -8.04 -32.04
CA ASP A 1092 -15.67 -7.86 -33.45
C ASP A 1092 -14.89 -8.87 -34.31
N LEU A 1093 -15.64 -9.73 -34.98
CA LEU A 1093 -15.09 -10.77 -35.85
C LEU A 1093 -14.42 -10.21 -37.10
N SER A 1094 -14.85 -9.04 -37.60
CA SER A 1094 -14.28 -8.44 -38.81
C SER A 1094 -12.80 -8.09 -38.62
N VAL A 1095 -12.42 -7.66 -37.42
CA VAL A 1095 -11.03 -7.35 -37.04
C VAL A 1095 -10.12 -8.56 -37.22
N LYS A 1096 -10.60 -9.77 -36.92
CA LYS A 1096 -9.81 -11.00 -37.13
C LYS A 1096 -9.38 -11.13 -38.59
N ASN A 1097 -10.30 -10.89 -39.51
CA ASN A 1097 -10.06 -11.03 -40.94
C ASN A 1097 -9.21 -9.88 -41.50
N GLU A 1098 -9.39 -8.66 -41.00
CA GLU A 1098 -8.54 -7.51 -41.30
C GLU A 1098 -7.09 -7.79 -40.89
N ILE A 1099 -6.88 -8.22 -39.65
CA ILE A 1099 -5.55 -8.57 -39.13
C ILE A 1099 -4.92 -9.71 -39.91
N TRP A 1100 -5.70 -10.75 -40.27
CA TRP A 1100 -5.20 -11.84 -41.11
C TRP A 1100 -4.69 -11.33 -42.45
N LYS A 1101 -5.48 -10.53 -43.17
CA LYS A 1101 -5.08 -9.95 -44.45
C LYS A 1101 -3.82 -9.09 -44.33
N THR A 1102 -3.73 -8.31 -43.26
CA THR A 1102 -2.53 -7.52 -42.98
C THR A 1102 -1.33 -8.42 -42.73
N ILE A 1103 -1.43 -9.46 -41.89
CA ILE A 1103 -0.32 -10.39 -41.64
C ILE A 1103 0.13 -11.05 -42.94
N VAL A 1104 -0.80 -11.51 -43.78
CA VAL A 1104 -0.47 -12.13 -45.07
C VAL A 1104 0.25 -11.14 -45.99
N ARG A 1105 -0.17 -9.87 -46.02
CA ARG A 1105 0.43 -8.83 -46.87
C ARG A 1105 1.81 -8.36 -46.39
N GLU A 1106 2.02 -8.29 -45.07
CA GLU A 1106 3.25 -7.74 -44.50
C GLU A 1106 4.31 -8.83 -44.19
N CYS A 1107 3.92 -10.10 -44.09
CA CYS A 1107 4.83 -11.21 -43.80
C CYS A 1107 5.23 -12.06 -45.03
N LEU A 1108 4.50 -11.96 -46.15
CA LEU A 1108 4.90 -12.47 -47.47
C LEU A 1108 5.48 -11.33 -48.29
#